data_AF-A0A7X7U3Z1-F1
#
_entry.id   AF-A0A7X7U3Z1-F1
#
_cell.length_a   1.000
_cell.length_b   1.000
_cell.length_c   1.000
_cell.angle_alpha   90.00
_cell.angle_beta   90.00
_cell.angle_gamma   90.00
#
_symmetry.space_group_name_H-M   'P 1'
#
loop_
_entity.id
_entity.type
_entity.pdbx_description
1 polymer ?
#
loop_
_entity_poly.entity_id
_entity_poly.type
_entity_poly.pdbx_seq_one_letter_code
_entity_poly.pdbx_strand_id
1 'polypeptide(L)'
;MIEEALRRQMQPAVDRKRHVHLAWRMAACWLGVGLAGFVLITAGRHWGWSSLWIVLTLLVGTILATAWVIYRSRRMQPDYRALARAIEEQHPELQALLLAAVEQKPEGPDGEWGYMQRQVIGEAIDHAMGHEWQESVSVMRLFAANLARLAAMAFLLVALLQVVPSTSFVLGAGKGPLAASGYTVSVSPGDTEIEQGSPVVILGRFEGKVPSNVNLFFTSAGQKSQQVPLIRSLDDPVFGGILQDIRSDMRYHLEYEGKRTREYTISVYQSPELLHADAKIVYPSYTKLPDKIVEDTRQIAVVEGSKITLRFTLNKPVATARLSPRSGIALALTVDDSDPNVLTTSVTASQSERYELHVADAQGRPNKMPPRFTIDVHKNLPAEVKPLFPNRDVVASPIEEINLEAAVSDDYGVTAYGLTYTLVGEESQEIRLDSQAPAETPKIKHLLALEDLKAQPDQLLTYYFWADDVAPDGTTRRTNSDIYFAEVRPFEEIFRESQSFQNEQNQEQQSQQGQQQNQSADRLARLQKQIITATWNIKQQAERSGGIAGHKDDLDVVRQSQSDALQQAQKAQDEASDPTSIKSLRAAAEHMATSLDHLTKSGESAETAELTPALAAEQSAYRELLKLREREHQVARSRNNSNRASANSEQFQQQLQQLELTQR
;
A
#
# COMPACT_ATOMS: atom_id res chain seq x y z
N MET A 1 -9.04 3.18 8.41
CA MET A 1 -7.67 2.94 8.94
C MET A 1 -7.50 3.34 10.40
N ILE A 2 -7.89 4.56 10.81
CA ILE A 2 -7.61 5.07 12.17
C ILE A 2 -8.40 4.32 13.27
N GLU A 3 -9.68 3.99 13.04
CA GLU A 3 -10.48 3.16 13.95
C GLU A 3 -9.92 1.74 14.12
N GLU A 4 -9.40 1.14 13.03
CA GLU A 4 -8.77 -0.17 13.08
C GLU A 4 -7.45 -0.15 13.88
N ALA A 5 -6.71 0.96 13.83
CA ALA A 5 -5.51 1.15 14.63
C ALA A 5 -5.85 1.21 16.13
N LEU A 6 -6.88 1.98 16.51
CA LEU A 6 -7.35 2.04 17.91
C LEU A 6 -7.85 0.67 18.39
N ARG A 7 -8.60 -0.06 17.56
CA ARG A 7 -9.08 -1.41 17.88
C ARG A 7 -7.94 -2.41 18.03
N ARG A 8 -6.89 -2.33 17.19
CA ARG A 8 -5.69 -3.18 17.31
C ARG A 8 -4.96 -2.93 18.63
N GLN A 9 -4.88 -1.68 19.08
CA GLN A 9 -4.25 -1.35 20.38
C GLN A 9 -5.06 -1.85 21.57
N MET A 10 -6.40 -1.88 21.47
CA MET A 10 -7.26 -2.44 22.52
C MET A 10 -7.35 -3.98 22.50
N GLN A 11 -6.95 -4.63 21.41
CA GLN A 11 -7.12 -6.06 21.19
C GLN A 11 -6.45 -6.95 22.27
N PRO A 12 -5.23 -6.66 22.77
CA PRO A 12 -4.62 -7.44 23.84
C PRO A 12 -5.43 -7.40 25.16
N ALA A 13 -6.03 -6.25 25.50
CA ALA A 13 -6.87 -6.11 26.68
C ALA A 13 -8.21 -6.85 26.52
N VAL A 14 -8.79 -6.82 25.31
CA VAL A 14 -9.97 -7.62 24.94
C VAL A 14 -9.69 -9.12 25.09
N ASP A 15 -8.55 -9.59 24.58
CA ASP A 15 -8.18 -11.00 24.62
C ASP A 15 -7.99 -11.48 26.07
N ARG A 16 -7.31 -10.69 26.94
CA ARG A 16 -7.18 -11.01 28.36
C ARG A 16 -8.54 -11.11 29.06
N LYS A 17 -9.45 -10.16 28.85
CA LYS A 17 -10.80 -10.19 29.45
C LYS A 17 -11.61 -11.40 28.97
N ARG A 18 -11.50 -11.74 27.69
CA ARG A 18 -12.15 -12.90 27.09
C ARG A 18 -11.59 -14.22 27.62
N HIS A 19 -10.28 -14.29 27.85
CA HIS A 19 -9.64 -15.44 28.51
C HIS A 19 -10.16 -15.66 29.93
N VAL A 20 -10.27 -14.60 30.75
CA VAL A 20 -10.84 -14.70 32.11
C VAL A 20 -12.29 -15.20 32.08
N HIS A 21 -13.11 -14.63 31.20
CA HIS A 21 -14.53 -15.01 31.08
C HIS A 21 -14.71 -16.45 30.59
N LEU A 22 -13.89 -16.87 29.63
CA LEU A 22 -13.88 -18.26 29.13
C LEU A 22 -13.45 -19.23 30.22
N ALA A 23 -12.39 -18.91 30.97
CA ALA A 23 -11.89 -19.75 32.06
C ALA A 23 -12.94 -19.95 33.16
N TRP A 24 -13.64 -18.89 33.56
CA TRP A 24 -14.74 -18.97 34.52
C TRP A 24 -15.93 -19.79 34.02
N ARG A 25 -16.34 -19.62 32.77
CA ARG A 25 -17.44 -20.41 32.18
C ARG A 25 -17.08 -21.89 32.04
N MET A 26 -15.84 -22.19 31.67
CA MET A 26 -15.34 -23.56 31.65
C MET A 26 -15.31 -24.17 33.04
N ALA A 27 -14.82 -23.42 34.04
CA ALA A 27 -14.81 -23.87 35.44
C ALA A 27 -16.23 -24.16 35.95
N ALA A 28 -17.19 -23.26 35.72
CA ALA A 28 -18.59 -23.46 36.12
C ALA A 28 -19.23 -24.67 35.41
N CYS A 29 -18.95 -24.85 34.11
CA CYS A 29 -19.45 -25.99 33.34
C CYS A 29 -18.86 -27.32 33.83
N TRP A 30 -17.55 -27.40 34.02
CA TRP A 30 -16.88 -28.59 34.53
C TRP A 30 -17.27 -28.93 35.95
N LEU A 31 -17.44 -27.93 36.81
CA LEU A 31 -17.94 -28.12 38.16
C LEU A 31 -19.38 -28.67 38.13
N GLY A 32 -20.27 -28.08 37.32
CA GLY A 32 -21.64 -28.55 37.17
C GLY A 32 -21.74 -30.00 36.68
N VAL A 33 -20.94 -30.35 35.66
CA VAL A 33 -20.90 -31.72 35.15
C VAL A 33 -20.24 -32.69 36.13
N GLY A 34 -19.18 -32.28 36.82
CA GLY A 34 -18.55 -33.08 37.88
C GLY A 34 -19.52 -33.35 39.04
N LEU A 35 -20.32 -32.38 39.43
CA LEU A 35 -21.30 -32.49 40.53
C LEU A 35 -22.49 -33.37 40.13
N ALA A 36 -22.97 -33.23 38.89
CA ALA A 36 -23.96 -34.13 38.30
C ALA A 36 -23.43 -35.58 38.21
N GLY A 37 -22.17 -35.75 37.78
CA GLY A 37 -21.49 -37.04 37.79
C GLY A 37 -21.41 -37.63 39.19
N PHE A 38 -21.01 -36.84 40.19
CA PHE A 38 -20.95 -37.27 41.58
C PHE A 38 -22.31 -37.75 42.12
N VAL A 39 -23.39 -37.01 41.85
CA VAL A 39 -24.76 -37.41 42.22
C VAL A 39 -25.15 -38.72 41.52
N LEU A 40 -24.87 -38.87 40.22
CA LEU A 40 -25.16 -40.10 39.47
C LEU A 40 -24.36 -41.30 39.99
N ILE A 41 -23.10 -41.10 40.42
CA ILE A 41 -22.25 -42.14 41.00
C ILE A 41 -22.78 -42.60 42.36
N THR A 42 -23.16 -41.65 43.23
CA THR A 42 -23.70 -41.97 44.55
C THR A 42 -25.06 -42.69 44.46
N ALA A 43 -25.93 -42.24 43.54
CA ALA A 43 -27.19 -42.92 43.24
C ALA A 43 -26.97 -44.31 42.61
N GLY A 44 -26.02 -44.43 41.68
CA GLY A 44 -25.65 -45.69 41.04
C GLY A 44 -25.03 -46.72 42.00
N ARG A 45 -24.29 -46.27 43.02
CA ARG A 45 -23.78 -47.12 44.11
C ARG A 45 -24.90 -47.65 45.02
N HIS A 46 -25.95 -46.86 45.26
CA HIS A 46 -27.10 -47.29 46.07
C HIS A 46 -28.09 -48.20 45.34
N TRP A 47 -28.27 -48.02 44.02
CA TRP A 47 -29.22 -48.78 43.20
C TRP A 47 -28.58 -49.84 42.27
N GLY A 48 -27.24 -49.96 42.24
CA GLY A 48 -26.53 -51.00 41.47
C GLY A 48 -26.39 -50.73 39.96
N TRP A 49 -26.69 -49.52 39.49
CA TRP A 49 -26.58 -49.13 38.08
C TRP A 49 -25.21 -48.50 37.77
N SER A 50 -24.16 -49.31 37.64
CA SER A 50 -22.90 -48.85 37.03
C SER A 50 -22.79 -49.35 35.58
N SER A 51 -23.41 -48.62 34.66
CA SER A 51 -23.35 -48.91 33.22
C SER A 51 -22.28 -48.04 32.55
N LEU A 52 -21.42 -48.67 31.74
CA LEU A 52 -20.42 -48.00 30.88
C LEU A 52 -21.03 -46.86 30.03
N TRP A 53 -22.31 -46.97 29.70
CA TRP A 53 -23.04 -45.95 28.93
C TRP A 53 -23.25 -44.63 29.68
N ILE A 54 -23.28 -44.64 31.01
CA ILE A 54 -23.39 -43.41 31.82
C ILE A 54 -22.07 -42.64 31.79
N VAL A 55 -20.94 -43.35 31.81
CA VAL A 55 -19.60 -42.74 31.69
C VAL A 55 -19.41 -42.13 30.31
N LEU A 56 -19.81 -42.86 29.26
CA LEU A 56 -19.66 -42.41 27.88
C LEU A 56 -20.56 -41.21 27.56
N THR A 57 -21.80 -41.20 28.06
CA THR A 57 -22.70 -40.04 27.88
C THR A 57 -22.21 -38.80 28.63
N LEU A 58 -21.63 -38.97 29.82
CA LEU A 58 -21.06 -37.87 30.60
C LEU A 58 -19.78 -37.32 29.93
N LEU A 59 -18.91 -38.19 29.42
CA LEU A 59 -17.70 -37.80 28.69
C LEU A 59 -18.05 -37.05 27.39
N VAL A 60 -18.95 -37.61 26.56
CA VAL A 60 -19.41 -36.94 25.33
C VAL A 60 -20.11 -35.61 25.67
N GLY A 61 -20.92 -35.57 26.73
CA GLY A 61 -21.57 -34.36 27.21
C GLY A 61 -20.58 -33.27 27.61
N THR A 62 -19.48 -33.62 28.30
CA THR A 62 -18.42 -32.65 28.65
C THR A 62 -17.70 -32.09 27.42
N ILE A 63 -17.42 -32.94 26.42
CA ILE A 63 -16.77 -32.52 25.17
C ILE A 63 -17.69 -31.58 24.39
N LEU A 64 -18.98 -31.91 24.28
CA LEU A 64 -19.94 -31.05 23.58
C LEU A 64 -20.18 -29.72 24.31
N ALA A 65 -20.29 -29.74 25.64
CA ALA A 65 -20.47 -28.53 26.43
C ALA A 65 -19.24 -27.61 26.37
N THR A 66 -18.03 -28.16 26.42
CA THR A 66 -16.79 -27.38 26.25
C THR A 66 -16.67 -26.80 24.85
N ALA A 67 -16.94 -27.59 23.81
CA ALA A 67 -16.96 -27.11 22.43
C ALA A 67 -18.00 -25.99 22.25
N TRP A 68 -19.19 -26.11 22.85
CA TRP A 68 -20.23 -25.09 22.81
C TRP A 68 -19.83 -23.79 23.53
N VAL A 69 -19.20 -23.88 24.71
CA VAL A 69 -18.70 -22.71 25.45
C VAL A 69 -17.60 -21.98 24.67
N ILE A 70 -16.68 -22.72 24.04
CA ILE A 70 -15.63 -22.15 23.17
C ILE A 70 -16.25 -21.48 21.95
N TYR A 71 -17.19 -22.15 21.28
CA TYR A 71 -17.89 -21.63 20.11
C TYR A 71 -18.66 -20.34 20.42
N ARG A 72 -19.45 -20.34 21.50
CA ARG A 72 -20.21 -19.16 21.94
C ARG A 72 -19.31 -18.00 22.35
N SER A 73 -18.19 -18.28 23.02
CA SER A 73 -17.20 -17.26 23.37
C SER A 73 -16.49 -16.69 22.14
N ARG A 74 -16.29 -17.48 21.09
CA ARG A 74 -15.75 -17.02 19.79
C ARG A 74 -16.69 -16.14 18.99
N ARG A 75 -18.01 -16.26 19.20
CA ARG A 75 -19.02 -15.43 18.53
C ARG A 75 -19.48 -14.20 19.32
N MET A 76 -19.05 -14.00 20.56
CA MET A 76 -19.37 -12.79 21.31
C MET A 76 -18.54 -11.61 20.81
N GLN A 77 -19.22 -10.57 20.30
CA GLN A 77 -18.56 -9.32 19.95
C GLN A 77 -18.10 -8.59 21.23
N PRO A 78 -16.86 -8.10 21.29
CA PRO A 78 -16.35 -7.37 22.44
C PRO A 78 -17.00 -5.98 22.54
N ASP A 79 -17.46 -5.63 23.74
CA ASP A 79 -17.99 -4.30 24.04
C ASP A 79 -16.83 -3.33 24.32
N TYR A 80 -16.43 -2.58 23.29
CA TYR A 80 -15.32 -1.62 23.37
C TYR A 80 -15.65 -0.42 24.26
N ARG A 81 -16.93 -0.04 24.45
CA ARG A 81 -17.32 1.09 25.33
C ARG A 81 -17.12 0.76 26.79
N ALA A 82 -17.46 -0.48 27.17
CA ALA A 82 -17.21 -0.98 28.51
C ALA A 82 -15.71 -1.17 28.81
N LEU A 83 -14.90 -1.43 27.78
CA LEU A 83 -13.45 -1.51 27.90
C LEU A 83 -12.81 -0.13 28.04
N ALA A 84 -13.23 0.84 27.22
CA ALA A 84 -12.76 2.22 27.31
C ALA A 84 -12.99 2.81 28.70
N ARG A 85 -14.21 2.66 29.26
CA ARG A 85 -14.51 3.09 30.63
C ARG A 85 -13.60 2.45 31.69
N ALA A 86 -13.33 1.14 31.58
CA ALA A 86 -12.48 0.44 32.54
C ALA A 86 -11.00 0.87 32.45
N ILE A 87 -10.54 1.27 31.26
CA ILE A 87 -9.18 1.80 31.05
C ILE A 87 -9.10 3.23 31.62
N GLU A 88 -10.11 4.06 31.39
CA GLU A 88 -10.17 5.43 31.94
C GLU A 88 -10.30 5.48 33.47
N GLU A 89 -10.98 4.51 34.09
CA GLU A 89 -11.02 4.38 35.56
C GLU A 89 -9.64 4.17 36.18
N GLN A 90 -8.71 3.59 35.44
CA GLN A 90 -7.33 3.32 35.88
C GLN A 90 -6.34 4.38 35.42
N HIS A 91 -6.68 5.10 34.34
CA HIS A 91 -5.91 6.20 33.78
C HIS A 91 -6.78 7.48 33.79
N PRO A 92 -6.93 8.17 34.95
CA PRO A 92 -7.76 9.37 35.07
C PRO A 92 -7.32 10.53 34.17
N GLU A 93 -6.06 10.49 33.73
CA GLU A 93 -5.43 11.40 32.77
C GLU A 93 -6.11 11.43 31.39
N LEU A 94 -6.85 10.37 31.02
CA LEU A 94 -7.57 10.29 29.75
C LEU A 94 -8.84 11.16 29.68
N GLN A 95 -9.40 11.64 30.81
CA GLN A 95 -10.54 12.58 30.85
C GLN A 95 -11.69 12.31 29.83
N ALA A 96 -12.16 11.07 29.71
CA ALA A 96 -13.20 10.62 28.76
C ALA A 96 -12.82 10.65 27.26
N LEU A 97 -11.56 10.90 26.92
CA LEU A 97 -11.04 10.97 25.55
C LEU A 97 -11.14 9.62 24.83
N LEU A 98 -10.88 8.51 25.53
CA LEU A 98 -10.90 7.17 24.96
C LEU A 98 -12.35 6.71 24.71
N LEU A 99 -13.24 7.02 25.64
CA LEU A 99 -14.67 6.78 25.48
C LEU A 99 -15.24 7.59 24.30
N ALA A 100 -14.88 8.87 24.21
CA ALA A 100 -15.27 9.73 23.10
C ALA A 100 -14.75 9.19 21.76
N ALA A 101 -13.47 8.77 21.69
CA ALA A 101 -12.87 8.20 20.48
C ALA A 101 -13.56 6.90 20.02
N VAL A 102 -14.01 6.05 20.94
CA VAL A 102 -14.73 4.80 20.64
C VAL A 102 -16.18 5.04 20.20
N GLU A 103 -16.77 6.18 20.58
CA GLU A 103 -18.16 6.53 20.21
C GLU A 103 -18.29 7.25 18.86
N GLN A 104 -17.18 7.79 18.33
CA GLN A 104 -17.19 8.46 17.03
C GLN A 104 -17.60 7.50 15.90
N LYS A 105 -18.45 7.99 15.01
CA LYS A 105 -18.81 7.35 13.75
C LYS A 105 -18.48 8.30 12.60
N PRO A 106 -18.07 7.80 11.43
CA PRO A 106 -17.87 8.66 10.28
C PRO A 106 -19.22 9.27 9.86
N GLU A 107 -19.29 10.59 9.80
CA GLU A 107 -20.50 11.36 9.46
C GLU A 107 -20.46 11.96 8.04
N GLY A 108 -19.35 11.82 7.32
CA GLY A 108 -19.19 12.34 5.96
C GLY A 108 -19.92 11.52 4.87
N PRO A 109 -20.26 12.13 3.72
CA PRO A 109 -21.00 11.49 2.62
C PRO A 109 -20.31 10.23 2.05
N ASP A 110 -18.98 10.11 2.17
CA ASP A 110 -18.19 8.96 1.72
C ASP A 110 -17.65 8.08 2.88
N GLY A 111 -18.15 8.26 4.10
CA GLY A 111 -17.62 7.57 5.28
C GLY A 111 -16.27 8.13 5.77
N GLU A 112 -15.94 9.37 5.39
CA GLU A 112 -14.75 10.06 5.86
C GLU A 112 -14.91 10.66 7.27
N TRP A 113 -13.78 10.77 7.98
CA TRP A 113 -13.70 11.29 9.34
C TRP A 113 -13.46 12.81 9.33
N GLY A 114 -14.28 13.55 10.06
CA GLY A 114 -14.08 14.98 10.28
C GLY A 114 -12.72 15.28 10.94
N TYR A 115 -12.20 16.50 10.76
CA TYR A 115 -10.90 16.90 11.32
C TYR A 115 -10.82 16.70 12.85
N MET A 116 -11.87 17.13 13.59
CA MET A 116 -11.94 16.97 15.05
C MET A 116 -12.01 15.49 15.47
N GLN A 117 -12.72 14.66 14.69
CA GLN A 117 -12.79 13.22 14.96
C GLN A 117 -11.41 12.56 14.78
N ARG A 118 -10.67 12.94 13.73
CA ARG A 118 -9.30 12.47 13.49
C ARG A 118 -8.34 12.89 14.61
N GLN A 119 -8.48 14.12 15.11
CA GLN A 119 -7.64 14.62 16.20
C GLN A 119 -7.90 13.86 17.51
N VAL A 120 -9.17 13.67 17.89
CA VAL A 120 -9.54 12.92 19.11
C VAL A 120 -9.07 11.46 19.04
N ILE A 121 -9.21 10.80 17.89
CA ILE A 121 -8.72 9.42 17.76
C ILE A 121 -7.20 9.36 17.71
N GLY A 122 -6.54 10.34 17.08
CA GLY A 122 -5.07 10.44 17.07
C GLY A 122 -4.50 10.58 18.48
N GLU A 123 -5.05 11.49 19.28
CA GLU A 123 -4.64 11.73 20.66
C GLU A 123 -4.88 10.49 21.56
N ALA A 124 -5.95 9.74 21.31
CA ALA A 124 -6.20 8.47 21.99
C ALA A 124 -5.15 7.41 21.65
N ILE A 125 -4.70 7.36 20.39
CA ILE A 125 -3.68 6.41 19.91
C ILE A 125 -2.29 6.78 20.45
N ASP A 126 -1.94 8.05 20.44
CA ASP A 126 -0.65 8.53 20.96
C ASP A 126 -0.51 8.23 22.45
N HIS A 127 -1.60 8.39 23.22
CA HIS A 127 -1.64 7.97 24.61
C HIS A 127 -1.50 6.44 24.77
N ALA A 128 -2.10 5.65 23.87
CA ALA A 128 -1.99 4.19 23.86
C ALA A 128 -0.56 3.71 23.61
N MET A 129 0.22 4.44 22.82
CA MET A 129 1.61 4.11 22.51
C MET A 129 2.56 4.38 23.67
N GLY A 130 2.20 5.30 24.58
CA GLY A 130 2.98 5.64 25.77
C GLY A 130 2.67 4.81 27.02
N HIS A 131 1.53 4.11 27.07
CA HIS A 131 1.06 3.41 28.27
C HIS A 131 0.55 2.00 27.95
N GLU A 132 1.01 0.99 28.69
CA GLU A 132 0.57 -0.40 28.49
C GLU A 132 -0.86 -0.64 29.06
N TRP A 133 -1.90 -0.33 28.27
CA TRP A 133 -3.31 -0.61 28.62
C TRP A 133 -3.64 -2.09 28.89
N GLN A 134 -2.67 -2.99 28.72
CA GLN A 134 -2.75 -4.42 29.02
C GLN A 134 -2.90 -4.72 30.52
N GLU A 135 -2.46 -3.81 31.39
CA GLU A 135 -2.55 -3.98 32.85
C GLU A 135 -3.98 -3.80 33.39
N SER A 136 -4.93 -3.37 32.54
CA SER A 136 -6.30 -3.13 32.96
C SER A 136 -7.09 -4.34 33.43
N VAL A 137 -6.59 -5.54 33.14
CA VAL A 137 -7.07 -6.78 33.72
C VAL A 137 -6.09 -7.25 34.78
N SER A 138 -6.45 -7.07 36.06
CA SER A 138 -5.64 -7.46 37.21
C SER A 138 -5.10 -8.90 37.09
N VAL A 139 -3.78 -9.07 37.18
CA VAL A 139 -3.08 -10.36 37.09
C VAL A 139 -3.64 -11.39 38.08
N MET A 140 -4.08 -10.94 39.26
CA MET A 140 -4.68 -11.78 40.29
C MET A 140 -6.00 -12.43 39.86
N ARG A 141 -6.83 -11.73 39.05
CA ARG A 141 -8.06 -12.32 38.48
C ARG A 141 -7.75 -13.36 37.40
N LEU A 142 -6.71 -13.16 36.60
CA LEU A 142 -6.23 -14.14 35.62
C LEU A 142 -5.70 -15.41 36.30
N PHE A 143 -4.92 -15.25 37.36
CA PHE A 143 -4.43 -16.35 38.18
C PHE A 143 -5.58 -17.11 38.85
N ALA A 144 -6.51 -16.40 39.49
CA ALA A 144 -7.69 -17.01 40.13
C ALA A 144 -8.58 -17.76 39.12
N ALA A 145 -8.81 -17.22 37.93
CA ALA A 145 -9.61 -17.87 36.89
C ALA A 145 -8.93 -19.15 36.35
N ASN A 146 -7.61 -19.13 36.17
CA ASN A 146 -6.86 -20.31 35.76
C ASN A 146 -6.82 -21.37 36.86
N LEU A 147 -6.65 -20.97 38.12
CA LEU A 147 -6.67 -21.87 39.26
C LEU A 147 -8.06 -22.52 39.42
N ALA A 148 -9.14 -21.74 39.30
CA ALA A 148 -10.51 -22.25 39.33
C ALA A 148 -10.77 -23.27 38.20
N ARG A 149 -10.28 -22.98 36.99
CA ARG A 149 -10.36 -23.91 35.85
C ARG A 149 -9.60 -25.21 36.10
N LEU A 150 -8.38 -25.15 36.64
CA LEU A 150 -7.60 -26.34 36.99
C LEU A 150 -8.24 -27.15 38.11
N ALA A 151 -8.77 -26.49 39.14
CA ALA A 151 -9.47 -27.14 40.23
C ALA A 151 -10.74 -27.86 39.75
N ALA A 152 -11.53 -27.22 38.89
CA ALA A 152 -12.73 -27.84 38.30
C ALA A 152 -12.39 -29.02 37.39
N MET A 153 -11.28 -28.93 36.64
CA MET A 153 -10.78 -30.04 35.81
C MET A 153 -10.32 -31.22 36.66
N ALA A 154 -9.57 -30.96 37.73
CA ALA A 154 -9.13 -31.99 38.66
C ALA A 154 -10.31 -32.68 39.34
N PHE A 155 -11.33 -31.92 39.76
CA PHE A 155 -12.55 -32.46 40.34
C PHE A 155 -13.32 -33.34 39.35
N LEU A 156 -13.48 -32.88 38.10
CA LEU A 156 -14.12 -33.66 37.04
C LEU A 156 -13.36 -34.95 36.74
N LEU A 157 -12.02 -34.90 36.71
CA LEU A 157 -11.17 -36.07 36.49
C LEU A 157 -11.28 -37.08 37.64
N VAL A 158 -11.26 -36.61 38.89
CA VAL A 158 -11.49 -37.47 40.07
C VAL A 158 -12.89 -38.10 40.02
N ALA A 159 -13.93 -37.33 39.68
CA ALA A 159 -15.27 -37.85 39.52
C ALA A 159 -15.34 -38.93 38.42
N LEU A 160 -14.64 -38.74 37.29
CA LEU A 160 -14.56 -39.72 36.21
C LEU A 160 -13.84 -41.01 36.62
N LEU A 161 -12.71 -40.90 37.33
CA LEU A 161 -11.93 -42.05 37.79
C LEU A 161 -12.70 -42.92 38.80
N GLN A 162 -13.65 -42.34 39.55
CA GLN A 162 -14.50 -43.09 40.48
C GLN A 162 -15.59 -43.93 39.79
N VAL A 163 -15.84 -43.71 38.48
CA VAL A 163 -16.88 -44.43 37.70
C VAL A 163 -16.30 -45.50 36.79
N VAL A 164 -15.00 -45.43 36.47
CA VAL A 164 -14.36 -46.47 35.66
C VAL A 164 -14.31 -47.74 36.53
N PRO A 165 -15.04 -48.82 36.19
CA PRO A 165 -14.86 -50.09 36.88
C PRO A 165 -13.39 -50.50 36.71
N SER A 166 -12.78 -51.09 37.74
CA SER A 166 -11.41 -51.62 37.70
C SER A 166 -11.31 -52.71 36.62
N THR A 167 -11.21 -52.31 35.35
CA THR A 167 -10.98 -53.19 34.22
C THR A 167 -9.48 -53.37 34.15
N SER A 168 -9.03 -54.48 34.73
CA SER A 168 -7.78 -55.12 34.37
C SER A 168 -7.75 -55.23 32.84
N PHE A 169 -6.95 -54.38 32.21
CA PHE A 169 -6.72 -54.45 30.77
C PHE A 169 -5.93 -55.73 30.50
N VAL A 170 -6.65 -56.79 30.15
CA VAL A 170 -6.09 -58.06 29.66
C VAL A 170 -5.56 -57.80 28.26
N LEU A 171 -4.28 -57.43 28.17
CA LEU A 171 -3.50 -57.64 26.96
C LEU A 171 -3.38 -59.15 26.73
N GLY A 172 -3.84 -59.61 25.57
CA GLY A 172 -3.85 -61.01 25.17
C GLY A 172 -2.46 -61.63 25.25
N ALA A 173 -2.26 -62.49 26.24
CA ALA A 173 -1.13 -63.39 26.34
C ALA A 173 -1.33 -64.57 25.39
N GLY A 174 -0.96 -64.37 24.13
CA GLY A 174 -0.67 -65.47 23.22
C GLY A 174 0.58 -66.21 23.68
N LYS A 175 0.41 -67.49 24.04
CA LYS A 175 1.40 -68.57 24.06
C LYS A 175 2.64 -68.39 24.96
N GLY A 176 2.53 -68.98 26.16
CA GLY A 176 3.55 -69.83 26.82
C GLY A 176 4.94 -69.25 27.10
N PRO A 177 5.29 -68.98 28.37
CA PRO A 177 6.68 -68.80 28.74
C PRO A 177 7.30 -70.18 28.94
N LEU A 178 7.96 -70.69 27.90
CA LEU A 178 9.08 -71.60 28.14
C LEU A 178 10.31 -70.72 28.38
N ALA A 179 10.84 -70.88 29.57
CA ALA A 179 12.01 -70.21 30.10
C ALA A 179 13.14 -70.10 29.07
N ALA A 180 13.49 -68.85 28.76
CA ALA A 180 14.87 -68.47 28.52
C ALA A 180 15.11 -67.21 29.35
N SER A 181 15.84 -67.35 30.45
CA SER A 181 16.36 -66.24 31.24
C SER A 181 17.33 -65.42 30.38
N GLY A 182 16.79 -64.52 29.56
CA GLY A 182 17.52 -63.70 28.60
C GLY A 182 17.22 -62.21 28.78
N TYR A 183 18.12 -61.37 28.28
CA TYR A 183 17.93 -59.93 28.19
C TYR A 183 17.15 -59.64 26.89
N THR A 184 16.02 -58.96 26.96
CA THR A 184 15.29 -58.46 25.78
C THR A 184 15.59 -56.98 25.62
N VAL A 185 16.18 -56.57 24.49
CA VAL A 185 16.61 -55.19 24.23
C VAL A 185 15.90 -54.62 23.01
N SER A 186 15.38 -53.39 23.14
CA SER A 186 14.87 -52.59 22.04
C SER A 186 15.72 -51.33 21.90
N VAL A 187 16.21 -51.07 20.69
CA VAL A 187 17.04 -49.90 20.37
C VAL A 187 16.21 -48.91 19.57
N SER A 188 16.18 -47.65 20.00
CA SER A 188 15.56 -46.53 19.31
C SER A 188 16.63 -45.46 19.04
N PRO A 189 16.73 -44.89 17.82
CA PRO A 189 15.82 -45.05 16.68
C PRO A 189 16.04 -46.32 15.84
N GLY A 190 17.19 -46.98 15.96
CA GLY A 190 17.56 -48.11 15.11
C GLY A 190 18.18 -47.63 13.80
N ASP A 191 17.67 -48.08 12.65
CA ASP A 191 18.12 -47.56 11.35
C ASP A 191 17.48 -46.18 11.12
N THR A 192 18.29 -45.16 10.89
CA THR A 192 17.80 -43.77 10.82
C THR A 192 18.59 -42.94 9.81
N GLU A 193 17.93 -41.92 9.27
CA GLU A 193 18.53 -40.95 8.37
C GLU A 193 18.53 -39.58 9.05
N ILE A 194 19.68 -38.92 9.10
CA ILE A 194 19.86 -37.65 9.78
C ILE A 194 20.56 -36.65 8.91
N GLU A 195 20.38 -35.38 9.21
CA GLU A 195 21.10 -34.34 8.51
C GLU A 195 22.50 -34.17 9.06
N GLN A 196 23.43 -33.86 8.17
CA GLN A 196 24.84 -33.65 8.48
C GLN A 196 25.02 -32.67 9.66
N GLY A 197 25.78 -33.12 10.66
CA GLY A 197 26.07 -32.35 11.87
C GLY A 197 24.99 -32.42 12.96
N SER A 198 23.86 -33.08 12.72
CA SER A 198 22.80 -33.22 13.74
C SER A 198 23.16 -34.25 14.82
N PRO A 199 22.81 -34.01 16.09
CA PRO A 199 23.00 -34.98 17.15
C PRO A 199 21.95 -36.09 17.10
N VAL A 200 22.35 -37.32 17.47
CA VAL A 200 21.43 -38.45 17.58
C VAL A 200 21.46 -39.01 19.00
N VAL A 201 20.27 -39.15 19.57
CA VAL A 201 20.06 -39.81 20.86
C VAL A 201 19.77 -41.28 20.61
N ILE A 202 20.65 -42.15 21.09
CA ILE A 202 20.49 -43.60 21.02
C ILE A 202 20.02 -44.09 22.38
N LEU A 203 18.86 -44.76 22.36
CA LEU A 203 18.21 -45.31 23.55
C LEU A 203 18.17 -46.84 23.45
N GLY A 204 18.75 -47.52 24.43
CA GLY A 204 18.60 -48.96 24.64
C GLY A 204 17.64 -49.21 25.80
N ARG A 205 16.44 -49.72 25.52
CA ARG A 205 15.45 -50.12 26.55
C ARG A 205 15.51 -51.63 26.76
N PHE A 206 15.67 -52.04 28.02
CA PHE A 206 15.76 -53.45 28.41
C PHE A 206 14.50 -53.90 29.14
N GLU A 207 13.88 -54.98 28.68
CA GLU A 207 12.71 -55.58 29.34
C GLU A 207 13.14 -56.77 30.21
N GLY A 208 12.65 -56.81 31.45
CA GLY A 208 12.99 -57.86 32.41
C GLY A 208 14.30 -57.58 33.17
N LYS A 209 15.39 -58.28 32.82
CA LYS A 209 16.68 -58.15 33.51
C LYS A 209 17.44 -56.93 32.97
N VAL A 210 17.77 -55.98 33.85
CA VAL A 210 18.51 -54.75 33.48
C VAL A 210 20.03 -55.00 33.63
N PRO A 211 20.86 -54.75 32.60
CA PRO A 211 22.31 -54.90 32.68
C PRO A 211 22.95 -53.82 33.56
N SER A 212 24.16 -54.08 34.06
CA SER A 212 24.90 -53.11 34.90
C SER A 212 25.49 -51.98 34.06
N ASN A 213 26.06 -52.31 32.90
CA ASN A 213 26.68 -51.39 31.96
C ASN A 213 26.25 -51.71 30.53
N VAL A 214 26.06 -50.67 29.71
CA VAL A 214 25.77 -50.78 28.27
C VAL A 214 26.70 -49.85 27.53
N ASN A 215 27.42 -50.38 26.55
CA ASN A 215 28.36 -49.64 25.72
C ASN A 215 27.83 -49.52 24.30
N LEU A 216 27.87 -48.32 23.73
CA LEU A 216 27.62 -48.06 22.33
C LEU A 216 28.93 -48.14 21.57
N PHE A 217 28.97 -49.00 20.56
CA PHE A 217 30.06 -49.06 19.59
C PHE A 217 29.56 -48.51 18.26
N PHE A 218 30.32 -47.58 17.68
CA PHE A 218 30.02 -47.05 16.36
C PHE A 218 31.28 -46.99 15.50
N THR A 219 31.09 -47.15 14.20
CA THR A 219 32.13 -47.13 13.18
C THR A 219 31.71 -46.15 12.09
N SER A 220 32.41 -45.01 12.03
CA SER A 220 32.30 -44.06 10.92
C SER A 220 33.05 -44.58 9.70
N ALA A 221 32.59 -44.26 8.49
CA ALA A 221 33.24 -44.65 7.26
C ALA A 221 34.75 -44.28 7.26
N GLY A 222 35.63 -45.29 7.26
CA GLY A 222 37.08 -45.12 7.23
C GLY A 222 37.79 -44.94 8.58
N GLN A 223 37.08 -44.99 9.72
CA GLN A 223 37.68 -44.85 11.06
C GLN A 223 37.63 -46.16 11.88
N LYS A 224 38.48 -46.25 12.92
CA LYS A 224 38.45 -47.35 13.89
C LYS A 224 37.20 -47.24 14.76
N SER A 225 36.65 -48.38 15.17
CA SER A 225 35.48 -48.45 16.07
C SER A 225 35.73 -47.66 17.36
N GLN A 226 34.79 -46.78 17.71
CA GLN A 226 34.82 -45.96 18.91
C GLN A 226 33.74 -46.43 19.89
N GLN A 227 34.02 -46.30 21.18
CA GLN A 227 33.16 -46.76 22.27
C GLN A 227 32.70 -45.59 23.13
N VAL A 228 31.39 -45.52 23.39
CA VAL A 228 30.77 -44.55 24.29
C VAL A 228 29.93 -45.29 25.34
N PRO A 229 30.17 -45.11 26.64
CA PRO A 229 29.33 -45.70 27.67
C PRO A 229 27.95 -45.00 27.69
N LEU A 230 26.87 -45.78 27.72
CA LEU A 230 25.52 -45.23 27.87
C LEU A 230 25.18 -45.00 29.33
N ILE A 231 24.52 -43.88 29.63
CA ILE A 231 24.14 -43.49 30.98
C ILE A 231 22.70 -43.93 31.23
N ARG A 232 22.46 -44.54 32.40
CA ARG A 232 21.12 -44.94 32.85
C ARG A 232 20.44 -43.80 33.59
N SER A 233 19.19 -43.50 33.23
CA SER A 233 18.33 -42.60 34.02
C SER A 233 17.87 -43.32 35.30
N LEU A 234 17.95 -42.66 36.45
CA LEU A 234 18.07 -43.27 37.78
C LEU A 234 16.95 -44.25 38.21
N ASP A 235 15.81 -44.32 37.54
CA ASP A 235 14.74 -45.28 37.87
C ASP A 235 14.14 -46.01 36.66
N ASP A 236 14.66 -45.79 35.46
CA ASP A 236 14.14 -46.39 34.23
C ASP A 236 15.07 -47.48 33.66
N PRO A 237 14.54 -48.54 33.04
CA PRO A 237 15.32 -49.56 32.35
C PRO A 237 15.78 -49.06 30.95
N VAL A 238 16.20 -47.80 30.85
CA VAL A 238 16.59 -47.12 29.62
C VAL A 238 17.99 -46.54 29.77
N PHE A 239 18.88 -46.94 28.85
CA PHE A 239 20.23 -46.43 28.71
C PHE A 239 20.27 -45.46 27.53
N GLY A 240 20.75 -44.24 27.77
CA GLY A 240 20.82 -43.19 26.76
C GLY A 240 22.23 -42.70 26.52
N GLY A 241 22.54 -42.41 25.25
CA GLY A 241 23.79 -41.80 24.83
C GLY A 241 23.56 -40.88 23.65
N ILE A 242 24.35 -39.83 23.56
CA ILE A 242 24.22 -38.82 22.51
C ILE A 242 25.49 -38.85 21.67
N LEU A 243 25.32 -39.13 20.38
CA LEU A 243 26.36 -38.93 19.38
C LEU A 243 26.21 -37.51 18.83
N GLN A 244 27.26 -36.70 18.97
CA GLN A 244 27.30 -35.31 18.53
C GLN A 244 27.97 -35.21 17.15
N ASP A 245 27.58 -34.22 16.35
CA ASP A 245 28.24 -33.83 15.08
C ASP A 245 28.52 -35.01 14.12
N ILE A 246 27.47 -35.72 13.72
CA ILE A 246 27.59 -36.84 12.78
C ILE A 246 27.67 -36.31 11.35
N ARG A 247 28.85 -36.44 10.72
CA ARG A 247 29.13 -35.86 9.38
C ARG A 247 29.13 -36.85 8.20
N SER A 248 29.19 -38.14 8.49
CA SER A 248 29.28 -39.22 7.50
C SER A 248 28.49 -40.43 7.96
N ASP A 249 28.09 -41.26 7.01
CA ASP A 249 27.42 -42.53 7.29
C ASP A 249 28.21 -43.37 8.30
N MET A 250 27.49 -43.93 9.26
CA MET A 250 28.07 -44.76 10.32
C MET A 250 27.19 -45.95 10.65
N ARG A 251 27.83 -47.02 11.13
CA ARG A 251 27.16 -48.20 11.66
C ARG A 251 27.38 -48.27 13.16
N TYR A 252 26.34 -48.65 13.91
CA TYR A 252 26.41 -48.74 15.35
C TYR A 252 25.71 -49.99 15.90
N HIS A 253 26.13 -50.43 17.08
CA HIS A 253 25.46 -51.48 17.85
C HIS A 253 25.69 -51.25 19.35
N LEU A 254 24.83 -51.86 20.18
CA LEU A 254 24.97 -51.85 21.63
C LEU A 254 25.55 -53.17 22.11
N GLU A 255 26.50 -53.10 23.03
CA GLU A 255 27.06 -54.24 23.73
C GLU A 255 26.72 -54.17 25.23
N TYR A 256 26.24 -55.27 25.78
CA TYR A 256 25.81 -55.39 27.18
C TYR A 256 26.08 -56.81 27.69
N GLU A 257 26.70 -56.95 28.86
CA GLU A 257 26.92 -58.24 29.54
C GLU A 257 27.46 -59.36 28.60
N GLY A 258 28.38 -59.02 27.68
CA GLY A 258 28.98 -59.94 26.70
C GLY A 258 28.08 -60.32 25.50
N LYS A 259 26.96 -59.62 25.29
CA LYS A 259 26.03 -59.79 24.16
C LYS A 259 25.99 -58.50 23.33
N ARG A 260 25.76 -58.65 22.01
CA ARG A 260 25.64 -57.54 21.06
C ARG A 260 24.27 -57.50 20.41
N THR A 261 23.76 -56.31 20.12
CA THR A 261 22.58 -56.11 19.27
C THR A 261 22.91 -56.37 17.80
N ARG A 262 21.90 -56.30 16.92
CA ARG A 262 22.13 -56.15 15.48
C ARG A 262 22.88 -54.84 15.20
N GLU A 263 23.56 -54.79 14.07
CA GLU A 263 24.08 -53.53 13.54
C GLU A 263 22.90 -52.69 13.01
N TYR A 264 22.98 -51.40 13.29
CA TYR A 264 22.08 -50.35 12.82
C TYR A 264 22.86 -49.35 12.00
N THR A 265 22.24 -48.75 10.99
CA THR A 265 22.87 -47.76 10.11
C THR A 265 22.29 -46.38 10.34
N ILE A 266 23.18 -45.38 10.48
CA ILE A 266 22.84 -43.96 10.47
C ILE A 266 23.35 -43.41 9.12
N SER A 267 22.41 -43.07 8.24
CA SER A 267 22.70 -42.42 6.96
C SER A 267 22.65 -40.91 7.10
N VAL A 268 23.59 -40.20 6.49
CA VAL A 268 23.70 -38.74 6.58
C VAL A 268 23.29 -38.08 5.27
N TYR A 269 22.39 -37.11 5.33
CA TYR A 269 22.01 -36.29 4.19
C TYR A 269 22.36 -34.83 4.38
N GLN A 270 22.47 -34.11 3.26
CA GLN A 270 22.62 -32.67 3.22
C GLN A 270 21.48 -32.08 2.38
N SER A 271 20.80 -31.09 2.94
CA SER A 271 19.79 -30.31 2.22
C SER A 271 20.44 -29.39 1.18
N PRO A 272 19.72 -29.04 0.10
CA PRO A 272 20.20 -28.04 -0.85
C PRO A 272 20.47 -26.70 -0.16
N GLU A 273 21.61 -26.09 -0.46
CA GLU A 273 22.05 -24.80 0.07
C GLU A 273 22.64 -23.96 -1.06
N LEU A 274 22.38 -22.65 -1.00
CA LEU A 274 22.96 -21.68 -1.90
C LEU A 274 24.38 -21.32 -1.45
N LEU A 275 25.36 -21.52 -2.33
CA LEU A 275 26.75 -21.13 -2.11
C LEU A 275 27.04 -19.72 -2.61
N HIS A 276 26.55 -19.37 -3.80
CA HIS A 276 26.86 -18.11 -4.47
C HIS A 276 25.73 -17.63 -5.37
N ALA A 277 25.55 -16.32 -5.49
CA ALA A 277 24.55 -15.73 -6.38
C ALA A 277 25.11 -14.53 -7.14
N ASP A 278 25.15 -14.63 -8.46
CA ASP A 278 25.58 -13.55 -9.36
C ASP A 278 24.40 -12.90 -10.04
N ALA A 279 24.50 -11.60 -10.28
CA ALA A 279 23.55 -10.85 -11.08
C ALA A 279 24.27 -10.18 -12.26
N LYS A 280 23.86 -10.53 -13.49
CA LYS A 280 24.20 -9.77 -14.69
C LYS A 280 23.04 -8.83 -15.02
N ILE A 281 23.35 -7.54 -15.11
CA ILE A 281 22.39 -6.46 -15.36
C ILE A 281 22.70 -5.86 -16.73
N VAL A 282 21.73 -5.94 -17.63
CA VAL A 282 21.75 -5.25 -18.93
C VAL A 282 20.79 -4.06 -18.82
N TYR A 283 21.35 -2.85 -18.80
CA TYR A 283 20.55 -1.63 -18.67
C TYR A 283 19.79 -1.32 -19.98
N PRO A 284 18.64 -0.64 -19.90
CA PRO A 284 17.94 -0.16 -21.08
C PRO A 284 18.79 0.80 -21.90
N SER A 285 18.56 0.84 -23.22
CA SER A 285 19.28 1.71 -24.16
C SER A 285 19.20 3.19 -23.80
N TYR A 286 18.07 3.65 -23.23
CA TYR A 286 17.87 5.05 -22.87
C TYR A 286 18.83 5.54 -21.78
N THR A 287 19.31 4.65 -20.91
CA THR A 287 20.26 5.01 -19.84
C THR A 287 21.68 5.25 -20.35
N LYS A 288 22.02 4.70 -21.53
CA LYS A 288 23.39 4.68 -22.10
C LYS A 288 24.45 4.09 -21.15
N LEU A 289 24.03 3.31 -20.15
CA LEU A 289 24.93 2.64 -19.20
C LEU A 289 25.43 1.30 -19.77
N PRO A 290 26.70 0.94 -19.52
CA PRO A 290 27.23 -0.36 -19.91
C PRO A 290 26.66 -1.49 -19.03
N ASP A 291 26.65 -2.71 -19.56
CA ASP A 291 26.33 -3.92 -18.81
C ASP A 291 27.17 -4.02 -17.52
N LYS A 292 26.53 -4.44 -16.44
CA LYS A 292 27.15 -4.57 -15.12
C LYS A 292 26.96 -5.97 -14.55
N ILE A 293 28.03 -6.54 -14.00
CA ILE A 293 27.98 -7.81 -13.28
C ILE A 293 28.22 -7.51 -11.80
N VAL A 294 27.40 -8.08 -10.93
CA VAL A 294 27.53 -8.00 -9.48
C VAL A 294 27.64 -9.42 -8.94
N GLU A 295 28.80 -9.73 -8.37
CA GLU A 295 29.10 -11.04 -7.79
C GLU A 295 28.60 -11.12 -6.34
N ASP A 296 28.28 -12.34 -5.89
CA ASP A 296 27.79 -12.68 -4.54
C ASP A 296 26.75 -11.71 -3.94
N THR A 297 25.70 -11.41 -4.68
CA THR A 297 24.70 -10.43 -4.26
C THR A 297 23.37 -11.05 -3.87
N ARG A 298 22.77 -10.47 -2.83
CA ARG A 298 21.37 -10.70 -2.43
C ARG A 298 20.49 -9.47 -2.64
N GLN A 299 21.08 -8.33 -2.97
CA GLN A 299 20.37 -7.08 -3.19
C GLN A 299 20.99 -6.32 -4.35
N ILE A 300 20.18 -5.97 -5.33
CA ILE A 300 20.59 -5.17 -6.47
C ILE A 300 19.66 -3.98 -6.65
N ALA A 301 20.25 -2.82 -6.94
CA ALA A 301 19.52 -1.63 -7.35
C ALA A 301 19.70 -1.44 -8.86
N VAL A 302 18.60 -1.35 -9.59
CA VAL A 302 18.57 -1.28 -11.05
C VAL A 302 17.60 -0.22 -11.54
N VAL A 303 17.70 0.14 -12.80
CA VAL A 303 16.78 1.05 -13.47
C VAL A 303 15.59 0.26 -14.04
N GLU A 304 14.39 0.85 -14.06
CA GLU A 304 13.20 0.28 -14.68
C GLU A 304 13.45 -0.15 -16.14
N GLY A 305 12.97 -1.33 -16.52
CA GLY A 305 13.22 -1.94 -17.82
C GLY A 305 14.55 -2.70 -17.94
N SER A 306 15.42 -2.67 -16.91
CA SER A 306 16.68 -3.45 -16.93
C SER A 306 16.39 -4.94 -17.01
N LYS A 307 17.16 -5.66 -17.83
CA LYS A 307 17.11 -7.12 -17.90
C LYS A 307 18.15 -7.70 -16.95
N ILE A 308 17.68 -8.46 -15.96
CA ILE A 308 18.52 -9.06 -14.94
C ILE A 308 18.57 -10.56 -15.19
N THR A 309 19.76 -11.11 -15.31
CA THR A 309 20.01 -12.55 -15.30
C THR A 309 20.66 -12.92 -13.97
N LEU A 310 19.95 -13.71 -13.16
CA LEU A 310 20.42 -14.21 -11.88
C LEU A 310 20.97 -15.62 -12.06
N ARG A 311 22.18 -15.86 -11.55
CA ARG A 311 22.85 -17.17 -11.58
C ARG A 311 23.13 -17.62 -10.16
N PHE A 312 22.55 -18.74 -9.75
CA PHE A 312 22.68 -19.32 -8.42
C PHE A 312 23.53 -20.59 -8.49
N THR A 313 24.55 -20.67 -7.64
CA THR A 313 25.39 -21.87 -7.50
C THR A 313 25.04 -22.58 -6.19
N LEU A 314 24.66 -23.85 -6.28
CA LEU A 314 24.25 -24.67 -5.13
C LEU A 314 25.35 -25.66 -4.71
N ASN A 315 25.23 -26.21 -3.50
CA ASN A 315 26.12 -27.28 -3.02
C ASN A 315 25.88 -28.66 -3.67
N LYS A 316 24.70 -28.87 -4.26
CA LYS A 316 24.26 -30.14 -4.84
C LYS A 316 23.20 -29.90 -5.93
N PRO A 317 22.97 -30.86 -6.84
CA PRO A 317 21.92 -30.74 -7.84
C PRO A 317 20.53 -30.88 -7.21
N VAL A 318 19.55 -30.20 -7.81
CA VAL A 318 18.17 -30.12 -7.31
C VAL A 318 17.18 -30.57 -8.38
N ALA A 319 16.03 -31.10 -7.95
CA ALA A 319 14.96 -31.53 -8.87
C ALA A 319 13.95 -30.41 -9.13
N THR A 320 13.74 -29.53 -8.16
CA THR A 320 12.84 -28.36 -8.32
C THR A 320 13.51 -27.11 -7.79
N ALA A 321 13.33 -26.00 -8.49
CA ALA A 321 13.83 -24.70 -8.11
C ALA A 321 12.86 -23.61 -8.57
N ARG A 322 12.49 -22.72 -7.65
CA ARG A 322 11.61 -21.57 -7.93
C ARG A 322 12.02 -20.35 -7.12
N LEU A 323 11.98 -19.19 -7.75
CA LEU A 323 12.21 -17.90 -7.11
C LEU A 323 10.84 -17.24 -6.88
N SER A 324 10.37 -17.26 -5.64
CA SER A 324 8.99 -16.89 -5.31
C SER A 324 8.92 -15.45 -4.78
N PRO A 325 8.15 -14.54 -5.39
CA PRO A 325 7.90 -13.22 -4.82
C PRO A 325 6.96 -13.33 -3.61
N ARG A 326 6.86 -12.24 -2.82
CA ARG A 326 5.90 -12.15 -1.70
C ARG A 326 4.44 -12.33 -2.14
N SER A 327 4.10 -11.83 -3.33
CA SER A 327 2.79 -11.92 -3.95
C SER A 327 2.97 -12.00 -5.46
N GLY A 328 2.34 -12.96 -6.12
CA GLY A 328 2.45 -13.13 -7.56
C GLY A 328 2.91 -14.53 -7.97
N ILE A 329 3.37 -14.65 -9.21
CA ILE A 329 3.78 -15.91 -9.84
C ILE A 329 5.26 -16.14 -9.55
N ALA A 330 5.61 -17.34 -9.09
CA ALA A 330 7.01 -17.71 -8.88
C ALA A 330 7.74 -17.86 -10.22
N LEU A 331 8.94 -17.31 -10.31
CA LEU A 331 9.81 -17.43 -11.47
C LEU A 331 10.44 -18.82 -11.47
N ALA A 332 10.32 -19.54 -12.59
CA ALA A 332 11.01 -20.81 -12.78
C ALA A 332 12.52 -20.57 -12.99
N LEU A 333 13.33 -21.47 -12.45
CA LEU A 333 14.76 -21.51 -12.73
C LEU A 333 15.06 -22.66 -13.70
N THR A 334 16.00 -22.41 -14.60
CA THR A 334 16.53 -23.41 -15.53
C THR A 334 17.91 -23.85 -15.06
N VAL A 335 18.16 -25.16 -15.06
CA VAL A 335 19.50 -25.71 -14.79
C VAL A 335 20.42 -25.36 -15.96
N ASP A 336 21.66 -25.01 -15.64
CA ASP A 336 22.69 -24.75 -16.65
C ASP A 336 23.14 -26.05 -17.33
N ASP A 337 23.33 -26.02 -18.65
CA ASP A 337 23.75 -27.20 -19.42
C ASP A 337 25.18 -27.66 -19.07
N SER A 338 26.01 -26.75 -18.55
CA SER A 338 27.42 -27.02 -18.25
C SER A 338 27.67 -27.51 -16.81
N ASP A 339 26.83 -27.10 -15.85
CA ASP A 339 26.95 -27.50 -14.45
C ASP A 339 25.56 -27.74 -13.83
N PRO A 340 25.23 -28.98 -13.40
CA PRO A 340 23.95 -29.30 -12.80
C PRO A 340 23.70 -28.64 -11.43
N ASN A 341 24.72 -28.02 -10.83
CA ASN A 341 24.60 -27.27 -9.58
C ASN A 341 24.30 -25.79 -9.80
N VAL A 342 24.32 -25.31 -11.05
CA VAL A 342 24.08 -23.92 -11.40
C VAL A 342 22.68 -23.76 -11.97
N LEU A 343 21.97 -22.76 -11.47
CA LEU A 343 20.62 -22.41 -11.87
C LEU A 343 20.57 -20.98 -12.36
N THR A 344 19.88 -20.75 -13.47
CA THR A 344 19.75 -19.42 -14.07
C THR A 344 18.28 -19.04 -14.20
N THR A 345 17.98 -17.75 -14.03
CA THR A 345 16.67 -17.17 -14.37
C THR A 345 16.84 -15.73 -14.86
N SER A 346 15.89 -15.24 -15.64
CA SER A 346 15.91 -13.87 -16.15
C SER A 346 14.60 -13.16 -15.85
N VAL A 347 14.70 -11.92 -15.40
CA VAL A 347 13.57 -11.06 -15.05
C VAL A 347 13.79 -9.65 -15.59
N THR A 348 12.72 -9.03 -16.10
CA THR A 348 12.72 -7.61 -16.46
C THR A 348 12.27 -6.81 -15.25
N ALA A 349 13.10 -5.87 -14.82
CA ALA A 349 12.83 -5.04 -13.65
C ALA A 349 11.73 -4.01 -13.94
N SER A 350 10.51 -4.24 -13.45
CA SER A 350 9.40 -3.28 -13.55
C SER A 350 9.07 -2.62 -12.22
N GLN A 351 9.11 -3.38 -11.13
CA GLN A 351 8.80 -2.91 -9.78
C GLN A 351 9.76 -3.51 -8.75
N SER A 352 9.96 -2.80 -7.64
CA SER A 352 10.77 -3.30 -6.55
C SER A 352 10.11 -4.51 -5.89
N GLU A 353 10.80 -5.64 -5.88
CA GLU A 353 10.27 -6.90 -5.39
C GLU A 353 11.27 -7.65 -4.50
N ARG A 354 10.72 -8.44 -3.59
CA ARG A 354 11.48 -9.35 -2.73
C ARG A 354 11.13 -10.78 -3.08
N TYR A 355 12.17 -11.59 -3.25
CA TYR A 355 12.06 -12.99 -3.62
C TYR A 355 12.67 -13.91 -2.57
N GLU A 356 12.15 -15.13 -2.52
CA GLU A 356 12.72 -16.25 -1.77
C GLU A 356 13.07 -17.38 -2.72
N LEU A 357 14.29 -17.91 -2.61
CA LEU A 357 14.72 -19.07 -3.39
C LEU A 357 14.27 -20.35 -2.68
N HIS A 358 13.32 -21.05 -3.29
CA HIS A 358 12.83 -22.35 -2.84
C HIS A 358 13.38 -23.43 -3.76
N VAL A 359 14.15 -24.36 -3.19
CA VAL A 359 14.76 -25.47 -3.93
C VAL A 359 14.50 -26.78 -3.20
N ALA A 360 14.36 -27.88 -3.94
CA ALA A 360 14.27 -29.21 -3.35
C ALA A 360 15.04 -30.25 -4.17
N ASP A 361 15.68 -31.20 -3.49
CA ASP A 361 16.44 -32.27 -4.13
C ASP A 361 15.55 -33.36 -4.75
N ALA A 362 16.17 -34.38 -5.34
CA ALA A 362 15.48 -35.51 -5.98
C ALA A 362 14.59 -36.32 -5.02
N GLN A 363 14.84 -36.26 -3.71
CA GLN A 363 14.05 -36.89 -2.67
C GLN A 363 12.95 -35.94 -2.12
N GLY A 364 12.81 -34.74 -2.69
CA GLY A 364 11.83 -33.74 -2.29
C GLY A 364 12.21 -32.97 -1.03
N ARG A 365 13.47 -33.02 -0.58
CA ARG A 365 13.93 -32.32 0.62
C ARG A 365 14.21 -30.85 0.31
N PRO A 366 13.52 -29.90 0.97
CA PRO A 366 13.69 -28.48 0.68
C PRO A 366 14.96 -27.91 1.32
N ASN A 367 15.36 -26.71 0.90
CA ASN A 367 16.29 -25.89 1.65
C ASN A 367 15.67 -25.41 2.98
N LYS A 368 16.44 -25.48 4.07
CA LYS A 368 15.95 -25.14 5.42
C LYS A 368 15.63 -23.68 5.62
N MET A 369 16.50 -22.82 5.09
CA MET A 369 16.40 -21.37 5.22
C MET A 369 16.47 -20.77 3.81
N PRO A 370 15.32 -20.60 3.15
CA PRO A 370 15.26 -19.94 1.85
C PRO A 370 15.97 -18.59 1.87
N PRO A 371 17.05 -18.42 1.07
CA PRO A 371 17.72 -17.13 1.00
C PRO A 371 16.80 -16.11 0.33
N ARG A 372 16.85 -14.89 0.84
CA ARG A 372 16.03 -13.75 0.39
C ARG A 372 16.84 -12.86 -0.54
N PHE A 373 16.18 -12.44 -1.61
CA PHE A 373 16.72 -11.53 -2.61
C PHE A 373 15.85 -10.29 -2.72
N THR A 374 16.47 -9.14 -2.94
CA THR A 374 15.75 -7.88 -3.19
C THR A 374 16.23 -7.26 -4.49
N ILE A 375 15.28 -6.93 -5.36
CA ILE A 375 15.53 -6.17 -6.57
C ILE A 375 14.86 -4.82 -6.35
N ASP A 376 15.66 -3.78 -6.13
CA ASP A 376 15.19 -2.40 -5.98
C ASP A 376 15.19 -1.73 -7.35
N VAL A 377 14.04 -1.25 -7.80
CA VAL A 377 13.86 -0.64 -9.13
C VAL A 377 13.67 0.86 -8.99
N HIS A 378 14.58 1.62 -9.59
CA HIS A 378 14.48 3.06 -9.77
C HIS A 378 13.66 3.35 -11.04
N LYS A 379 12.49 3.97 -10.86
CA LYS A 379 11.60 4.34 -11.97
C LYS A 379 12.20 5.45 -12.83
N ASN A 380 11.95 5.39 -14.13
CA ASN A 380 12.25 6.48 -15.05
C ASN A 380 11.08 7.48 -15.03
N LEU A 381 11.35 8.68 -14.52
CA LEU A 381 10.33 9.72 -14.35
C LEU A 381 10.18 10.55 -15.63
N PRO A 382 8.98 11.10 -15.91
CA PRO A 382 8.82 12.04 -17.01
C PRO A 382 9.64 13.31 -16.79
N ALA A 383 10.16 13.87 -17.89
CA ALA A 383 10.82 15.17 -17.88
C ALA A 383 9.95 16.26 -17.22
N GLU A 384 10.57 17.10 -16.40
CA GLU A 384 9.94 18.24 -15.75
C GLU A 384 10.18 19.50 -16.58
N VAL A 385 9.10 20.22 -16.89
CA VAL A 385 9.15 21.51 -17.60
C VAL A 385 8.63 22.59 -16.68
N LYS A 386 9.52 23.51 -16.26
CA LYS A 386 9.23 24.57 -15.31
C LYS A 386 9.30 25.95 -15.97
N PRO A 387 8.16 26.62 -16.19
CA PRO A 387 8.11 28.00 -16.67
C PRO A 387 8.84 28.95 -15.71
N LEU A 388 9.73 29.77 -16.25
CA LEU A 388 10.54 30.74 -15.51
C LEU A 388 10.00 32.15 -15.68
N PHE A 389 9.72 32.55 -16.93
CA PHE A 389 9.21 33.88 -17.22
C PHE A 389 8.41 33.91 -18.53
N PRO A 390 7.20 34.51 -18.55
CA PRO A 390 6.39 34.75 -17.37
C PRO A 390 5.97 33.40 -16.75
N ASN A 391 5.78 33.38 -15.43
CA ASN A 391 5.25 32.23 -14.70
C ASN A 391 3.75 32.38 -14.38
N ARG A 392 3.07 33.21 -15.16
CA ARG A 392 1.68 33.63 -15.00
C ARG A 392 1.15 34.12 -16.34
N ASP A 393 -0.15 34.32 -16.38
CA ASP A 393 -0.79 34.95 -17.53
C ASP A 393 -0.35 36.40 -17.69
N VAL A 394 -0.26 36.82 -18.94
CA VAL A 394 0.22 38.15 -19.32
C VAL A 394 -0.83 38.88 -20.13
N VAL A 395 -0.75 40.20 -20.09
CA VAL A 395 -1.55 41.08 -20.94
C VAL A 395 -0.55 41.89 -21.74
N ALA A 396 -0.67 41.85 -23.06
CA ALA A 396 0.30 42.45 -23.97
C ALA A 396 -0.40 43.25 -25.08
N SER A 397 0.26 44.28 -25.59
CA SER A 397 -0.26 45.03 -26.75
C SER A 397 0.01 44.28 -28.07
N PRO A 398 -0.73 44.55 -29.16
CA PRO A 398 -0.56 43.90 -30.46
C PRO A 398 0.85 43.96 -31.07
N ILE A 399 1.68 44.91 -30.64
CA ILE A 399 3.07 45.10 -31.13
C ILE A 399 4.12 44.80 -30.06
N GLU A 400 3.70 44.25 -28.92
CA GLU A 400 4.60 43.93 -27.82
C GLU A 400 5.31 42.60 -28.03
N GLU A 401 6.53 42.51 -27.54
CA GLU A 401 7.32 41.27 -27.56
C GLU A 401 7.27 40.62 -26.18
N ILE A 402 6.91 39.34 -26.13
CA ILE A 402 6.82 38.57 -24.89
C ILE A 402 8.05 37.66 -24.79
N ASN A 403 8.84 37.84 -23.73
CA ASN A 403 9.92 36.92 -23.40
C ASN A 403 9.34 35.66 -22.75
N LEU A 404 9.55 34.50 -23.38
CA LEU A 404 9.12 33.18 -22.92
C LEU A 404 10.35 32.36 -22.53
N GLU A 405 10.44 32.02 -21.25
CA GLU A 405 11.53 31.25 -20.67
C GLU A 405 11.00 30.09 -19.82
N ALA A 406 11.61 28.90 -19.98
CA ALA A 406 11.35 27.73 -19.15
C ALA A 406 12.62 26.90 -18.93
N ALA A 407 12.70 26.20 -17.81
CA ALA A 407 13.75 25.22 -17.52
C ALA A 407 13.23 23.81 -17.72
N VAL A 408 14.07 22.94 -18.28
CA VAL A 408 13.76 21.53 -18.53
C VAL A 408 14.75 20.67 -17.74
N SER A 409 14.25 19.63 -17.07
CA SER A 409 15.05 18.69 -16.28
C SER A 409 14.56 17.26 -16.48
N ASP A 410 15.46 16.30 -16.54
CA ASP A 410 15.16 14.87 -16.70
C ASP A 410 16.24 14.01 -16.03
N ASP A 411 15.92 12.77 -15.66
CA ASP A 411 16.84 11.85 -14.99
C ASP A 411 17.83 11.15 -15.94
N TYR A 412 17.41 10.86 -17.18
CA TYR A 412 18.23 10.20 -18.22
C TYR A 412 18.52 11.10 -19.44
N GLY A 413 18.01 12.33 -19.42
CA GLY A 413 18.25 13.38 -20.38
C GLY A 413 17.11 13.55 -21.39
N VAL A 414 16.94 14.79 -21.85
CA VAL A 414 15.92 15.13 -22.84
C VAL A 414 16.43 14.94 -24.27
N THR A 415 15.53 14.51 -25.14
CA THR A 415 15.77 14.31 -26.58
C THR A 415 15.37 15.53 -27.41
N ALA A 416 14.35 16.26 -26.95
CA ALA A 416 13.85 17.47 -27.58
C ALA A 416 13.19 18.37 -26.54
N TYR A 417 13.11 19.66 -26.82
CA TYR A 417 12.28 20.58 -26.07
C TYR A 417 11.92 21.79 -26.91
N GLY A 418 10.88 22.50 -26.50
CA GLY A 418 10.37 23.63 -27.27
C GLY A 418 9.19 24.31 -26.60
N LEU A 419 8.53 25.15 -27.39
CA LEU A 419 7.28 25.78 -26.99
C LEU A 419 6.26 25.64 -28.12
N THR A 420 4.99 25.62 -27.73
CA THR A 420 3.88 25.68 -28.67
C THR A 420 3.04 26.88 -28.29
N TYR A 421 2.65 27.67 -29.28
CA TYR A 421 1.73 28.77 -29.09
C TYR A 421 0.67 28.79 -30.18
N THR A 422 -0.50 29.30 -29.82
CA THR A 422 -1.68 29.32 -30.67
C THR A 422 -2.43 30.61 -30.44
N LEU A 423 -2.55 31.42 -31.49
CA LEU A 423 -3.47 32.56 -31.53
C LEU A 423 -4.86 32.03 -31.88
N VAL A 424 -5.87 32.28 -31.03
CA VAL A 424 -7.19 31.66 -31.19
C VAL A 424 -7.84 32.03 -32.54
N GLY A 425 -8.02 31.01 -33.39
CA GLY A 425 -8.51 31.15 -34.77
C GLY A 425 -7.45 30.88 -35.84
N GLU A 426 -6.19 30.69 -35.45
CA GLU A 426 -5.08 30.32 -36.32
C GLU A 426 -4.56 28.90 -36.00
N GLU A 427 -3.68 28.38 -36.87
CA GLU A 427 -3.02 27.09 -36.64
C GLU A 427 -1.97 27.21 -35.52
N SER A 428 -1.81 26.13 -34.75
CA SER A 428 -0.82 26.08 -33.67
C SER A 428 0.59 26.04 -34.26
N GLN A 429 1.50 26.83 -33.71
CA GLN A 429 2.90 26.87 -34.12
C GLN A 429 3.78 26.23 -33.05
N GLU A 430 4.55 25.21 -33.44
CA GLU A 430 5.50 24.53 -32.58
C GLU A 430 6.93 24.99 -32.91
N ILE A 431 7.60 25.57 -31.93
CA ILE A 431 9.02 25.95 -32.02
C ILE A 431 9.84 24.93 -31.27
N ARG A 432 10.65 24.18 -32.01
CA ARG A 432 11.64 23.27 -31.47
C ARG A 432 12.97 23.99 -31.25
N LEU A 433 13.47 23.94 -30.02
CA LEU A 433 14.71 24.60 -29.60
C LEU A 433 15.76 23.51 -29.33
N ASP A 434 16.33 22.92 -30.37
CA ASP A 434 17.36 21.88 -30.18
C ASP A 434 18.64 22.49 -29.58
N SER A 435 19.14 21.90 -28.50
CA SER A 435 20.40 22.33 -27.89
C SER A 435 21.59 21.91 -28.75
N GLN A 436 22.39 22.85 -29.23
CA GLN A 436 23.68 22.57 -29.88
C GLN A 436 24.76 22.09 -28.89
N ALA A 437 24.51 22.15 -27.58
CA ALA A 437 25.42 21.67 -26.54
C ALA A 437 24.66 20.96 -25.40
N PRO A 438 25.20 19.89 -24.80
CA PRO A 438 24.61 19.30 -23.61
C PRO A 438 24.76 20.28 -22.43
N ALA A 439 23.76 21.13 -22.20
CA ALA A 439 23.62 21.86 -20.95
C ALA A 439 23.04 20.89 -19.90
N GLU A 440 23.60 20.90 -18.68
CA GLU A 440 23.07 20.09 -17.56
C GLU A 440 21.59 20.42 -17.25
N THR A 441 21.14 21.63 -17.59
CA THR A 441 19.73 22.05 -17.52
C THR A 441 19.36 22.88 -18.76
N PRO A 442 18.76 22.27 -19.79
CA PRO A 442 18.32 23.00 -20.96
C PRO A 442 17.32 24.09 -20.57
N LYS A 443 17.51 25.29 -21.13
CA LYS A 443 16.61 26.42 -20.95
C LYS A 443 15.97 26.77 -22.29
N ILE A 444 14.65 26.80 -22.30
CA ILE A 444 13.86 27.37 -23.38
C ILE A 444 13.94 28.88 -23.21
N LYS A 445 14.31 29.58 -24.28
CA LYS A 445 14.27 31.04 -24.37
C LYS A 445 13.78 31.42 -25.75
N HIS A 446 12.68 32.15 -25.80
CA HIS A 446 12.09 32.62 -27.04
C HIS A 446 11.46 34.00 -26.85
N LEU A 447 11.72 34.91 -27.78
CA LEU A 447 11.08 36.22 -27.83
C LEU A 447 9.97 36.14 -28.86
N LEU A 448 8.72 36.22 -28.41
CA LEU A 448 7.55 36.14 -29.27
C LEU A 448 7.02 37.54 -29.56
N ALA A 449 7.20 38.02 -30.78
CA ALA A 449 6.66 39.30 -31.24
C ALA A 449 5.19 39.13 -31.66
N LEU A 450 4.26 39.82 -30.97
CA LEU A 450 2.84 39.78 -31.34
C LEU A 450 2.55 40.48 -32.67
N GLU A 451 3.43 41.39 -33.10
CA GLU A 451 3.34 42.08 -34.39
C GLU A 451 3.43 41.09 -35.56
N ASP A 452 4.34 40.11 -35.47
CA ASP A 452 4.54 39.09 -36.51
C ASP A 452 3.32 38.17 -36.66
N LEU A 453 2.59 37.96 -35.56
CA LEU A 453 1.33 37.22 -35.53
C LEU A 453 0.13 38.06 -35.99
N LYS A 454 0.32 39.35 -36.31
CA LYS A 454 -0.75 40.29 -36.66
C LYS A 454 -1.87 40.30 -35.62
N ALA A 455 -1.49 40.21 -34.35
CA ALA A 455 -2.43 40.15 -33.23
C ALA A 455 -3.40 41.34 -33.27
N GLN A 456 -4.66 41.10 -32.93
CA GLN A 456 -5.69 42.13 -32.82
C GLN A 456 -6.16 42.25 -31.38
N PRO A 457 -6.63 43.43 -30.95
CA PRO A 457 -7.25 43.59 -29.64
C PRO A 457 -8.37 42.57 -29.39
N ASP A 458 -8.54 42.17 -28.14
CA ASP A 458 -9.54 41.21 -27.67
C ASP A 458 -9.30 39.77 -28.19
N GLN A 459 -8.09 39.49 -28.67
CA GLN A 459 -7.62 38.13 -28.98
C GLN A 459 -6.93 37.48 -27.78
N LEU A 460 -6.92 36.15 -27.80
CA LEU A 460 -6.20 35.33 -26.85
C LEU A 460 -5.09 34.58 -27.59
N LEU A 461 -3.88 34.70 -27.08
CA LEU A 461 -2.77 33.80 -27.37
C LEU A 461 -2.66 32.79 -26.22
N THR A 462 -2.61 31.50 -26.53
CA THR A 462 -2.27 30.46 -25.55
C THR A 462 -0.90 29.90 -25.86
N TYR A 463 -0.14 29.54 -24.83
CA TYR A 463 1.16 28.91 -25.01
C TYR A 463 1.47 27.94 -23.88
N TYR A 464 2.30 26.96 -24.18
CA TYR A 464 2.85 26.03 -23.20
C TYR A 464 4.23 25.57 -23.68
N PHE A 465 5.02 25.06 -22.74
CA PHE A 465 6.34 24.52 -23.01
C PHE A 465 6.28 23.00 -23.00
N TRP A 466 7.16 22.35 -23.76
CA TRP A 466 7.20 20.90 -23.82
C TRP A 466 8.64 20.38 -23.87
N ALA A 467 8.80 19.15 -23.42
CA ALA A 467 10.04 18.39 -23.50
C ALA A 467 9.75 16.92 -23.82
N ASP A 468 10.57 16.34 -24.68
CA ASP A 468 10.49 14.93 -25.05
C ASP A 468 11.64 14.17 -24.39
N ASP A 469 11.32 13.12 -23.65
CA ASP A 469 12.25 12.16 -23.07
C ASP A 469 12.08 10.77 -23.70
N VAL A 470 12.85 9.80 -23.20
CA VAL A 470 12.70 8.40 -23.60
C VAL A 470 12.04 7.63 -22.46
N ALA A 471 10.86 7.08 -22.74
CA ALA A 471 10.11 6.25 -21.80
C ALA A 471 10.83 4.90 -21.51
N PRO A 472 10.43 4.18 -20.45
CA PRO A 472 11.02 2.88 -20.09
C PRO A 472 10.99 1.82 -21.21
N ASP A 473 10.02 1.92 -22.12
CA ASP A 473 9.85 1.02 -23.27
C ASP A 473 10.69 1.43 -24.50
N GLY A 474 11.40 2.56 -24.42
CA GLY A 474 12.22 3.11 -25.50
C GLY A 474 11.45 4.03 -26.46
N THR A 475 10.16 4.27 -26.25
CA THR A 475 9.38 5.24 -27.03
C THR A 475 9.64 6.67 -26.59
N THR A 476 9.44 7.63 -27.49
CA THR A 476 9.50 9.06 -27.13
C THR A 476 8.25 9.44 -26.35
N ARG A 477 8.42 10.01 -25.15
CA ARG A 477 7.33 10.50 -24.32
C ARG A 477 7.43 12.02 -24.20
N ARG A 478 6.34 12.70 -24.55
CA ARG A 478 6.24 14.16 -24.47
C ARG A 478 5.61 14.57 -23.14
N THR A 479 6.24 15.51 -22.47
CA THR A 479 5.70 16.20 -21.30
C THR A 479 5.49 17.67 -21.61
N ASN A 480 4.26 18.15 -21.42
CA ASN A 480 3.96 19.58 -21.52
C ASN A 480 3.78 20.21 -20.13
N SER A 481 4.07 21.50 -20.03
CA SER A 481 3.79 22.35 -18.87
C SER A 481 2.30 22.64 -18.72
N ASP A 482 1.96 23.44 -17.71
CA ASP A 482 0.68 24.14 -17.66
C ASP A 482 0.50 25.04 -18.90
N ILE A 483 -0.75 25.30 -19.25
CA ILE A 483 -1.12 26.24 -20.30
C ILE A 483 -1.20 27.65 -19.73
N TYR A 484 -0.64 28.61 -20.45
CA TYR A 484 -0.64 30.03 -20.09
C TYR A 484 -1.38 30.86 -21.12
N PHE A 485 -1.91 31.99 -20.65
CA PHE A 485 -2.73 32.89 -21.44
C PHE A 485 -2.04 34.24 -21.60
N ALA A 486 -2.03 34.74 -22.83
CA ALA A 486 -1.60 36.08 -23.19
C ALA A 486 -2.78 36.82 -23.84
N GLU A 487 -3.42 37.69 -23.06
CA GLU A 487 -4.57 38.50 -23.52
C GLU A 487 -4.05 39.72 -24.30
N VAL A 488 -4.54 39.91 -25.53
CA VAL A 488 -4.13 41.03 -26.38
C VAL A 488 -5.03 42.23 -26.07
N ARG A 489 -4.49 43.21 -25.34
CA ARG A 489 -5.24 44.42 -24.98
C ARG A 489 -5.21 45.48 -26.09
N PRO A 490 -6.23 46.34 -26.21
CA PRO A 490 -6.15 47.51 -27.09
C PRO A 490 -5.05 48.49 -26.65
N PHE A 491 -4.58 49.33 -27.57
CA PHE A 491 -3.62 50.40 -27.27
C PHE A 491 -4.20 51.52 -26.42
N GLU A 492 -5.49 51.80 -26.59
CA GLU A 492 -6.18 52.89 -25.92
C GLU A 492 -7.21 52.32 -24.95
N GLU A 493 -6.97 52.50 -23.65
CA GLU A 493 -7.95 52.35 -22.58
C GLU A 493 -8.28 53.75 -22.04
N ILE A 494 -9.56 54.09 -21.99
CA ILE A 494 -10.01 55.43 -21.62
C ILE A 494 -10.31 55.43 -20.13
N PHE A 495 -9.43 56.04 -19.32
CA PHE A 495 -9.70 56.24 -17.89
C PHE A 495 -10.40 57.59 -17.68
N ARG A 496 -11.66 57.58 -17.24
CA ARG A 496 -12.42 58.79 -16.88
C ARG A 496 -12.49 58.93 -15.37
N GLU A 497 -12.16 60.09 -14.83
CA GLU A 497 -12.40 60.37 -13.42
C GLU A 497 -13.92 60.43 -13.16
N SER A 498 -14.41 59.71 -12.15
CA SER A 498 -15.84 59.70 -11.82
C SER A 498 -16.26 61.09 -11.30
N GLN A 499 -17.05 61.85 -12.06
CA GLN A 499 -17.58 63.17 -11.66
C GLN A 499 -18.82 63.09 -10.74
N SER A 500 -18.96 62.03 -9.94
CA SER A 500 -20.18 61.67 -9.21
C SER A 500 -20.32 62.31 -7.82
N PHE A 501 -19.86 63.54 -7.60
CA PHE A 501 -20.11 64.28 -6.34
C PHE A 501 -21.09 65.46 -6.46
N GLN A 502 -21.70 65.73 -7.62
CA GLN A 502 -22.57 66.93 -7.78
C GLN A 502 -23.99 66.70 -8.28
N ASN A 503 -24.44 65.49 -8.64
CA ASN A 503 -25.85 65.25 -9.02
C ASN A 503 -26.31 63.83 -8.63
N GLU A 504 -26.67 63.65 -7.35
CA GLU A 504 -27.04 62.35 -6.76
C GLU A 504 -28.44 61.82 -7.13
N GLN A 505 -29.28 62.54 -7.87
CA GLN A 505 -30.71 62.17 -7.94
C GLN A 505 -31.25 61.61 -9.27
N ASN A 506 -30.46 61.57 -10.36
CA ASN A 506 -30.96 61.10 -11.66
C ASN A 506 -30.03 60.13 -12.43
N GLN A 507 -28.84 59.81 -11.93
CA GLN A 507 -27.91 58.88 -12.63
C GLN A 507 -27.87 57.46 -12.04
N GLU A 508 -28.45 57.21 -10.86
CA GLU A 508 -28.36 55.90 -10.19
C GLU A 508 -29.09 54.76 -10.91
N GLN A 509 -30.08 55.04 -11.77
CA GLN A 509 -30.82 53.99 -12.47
C GLN A 509 -30.17 53.51 -13.77
N GLN A 510 -29.29 54.29 -14.40
CA GLN A 510 -28.67 53.92 -15.68
C GLN A 510 -27.26 53.34 -15.51
N SER A 511 -26.56 53.68 -14.42
CA SER A 511 -25.24 53.13 -14.09
C SER A 511 -25.28 51.77 -13.38
N GLN A 512 -26.41 51.35 -12.80
CA GLN A 512 -26.54 50.04 -12.13
C GLN A 512 -26.65 48.87 -13.12
N GLN A 513 -27.34 49.03 -14.26
CA GLN A 513 -27.50 47.94 -15.24
C GLN A 513 -26.18 47.62 -15.98
N GLY A 514 -25.39 48.63 -16.37
CA GLY A 514 -24.09 48.42 -17.03
C GLY A 514 -23.04 47.76 -16.11
N GLN A 515 -22.99 48.15 -14.83
CA GLN A 515 -22.06 47.55 -13.87
C GLN A 515 -22.36 46.08 -13.56
N GLN A 516 -23.65 45.70 -13.52
CA GLN A 516 -24.05 44.33 -13.21
C GLN A 516 -23.77 43.37 -14.37
N GLN A 517 -23.90 43.83 -15.62
CA GLN A 517 -23.56 43.08 -16.83
C GLN A 517 -22.03 42.91 -16.99
N ASN A 518 -21.23 43.91 -16.62
CA ASN A 518 -19.77 43.81 -16.72
C ASN A 518 -19.21 42.78 -15.71
N GLN A 519 -19.74 42.77 -14.49
CA GLN A 519 -19.38 41.76 -13.49
C GLN A 519 -19.81 40.34 -13.89
N SER A 520 -20.85 40.15 -14.71
CA SER A 520 -21.22 38.82 -15.20
C SER A 520 -20.29 38.35 -16.32
N ALA A 521 -19.93 39.22 -17.27
CA ALA A 521 -18.97 38.90 -18.34
C ALA A 521 -17.57 38.54 -17.79
N ASP A 522 -17.04 39.31 -16.82
CA ASP A 522 -15.76 39.01 -16.18
C ASP A 522 -15.78 37.68 -15.42
N ARG A 523 -16.90 37.36 -14.74
CA ARG A 523 -17.06 36.08 -14.04
C ARG A 523 -17.13 34.92 -15.03
N LEU A 524 -17.86 35.08 -16.13
CA LEU A 524 -17.93 34.11 -17.21
C LEU A 524 -16.56 33.86 -17.84
N ALA A 525 -15.79 34.91 -18.11
CA ALA A 525 -14.44 34.77 -18.65
C ALA A 525 -13.54 33.97 -17.70
N ARG A 526 -13.54 34.30 -16.40
CA ARG A 526 -12.77 33.53 -15.40
C ARG A 526 -13.18 32.07 -15.33
N LEU A 527 -14.48 31.79 -15.34
CA LEU A 527 -15.00 30.42 -15.33
C LEU A 527 -14.55 29.66 -16.59
N GLN A 528 -14.67 30.29 -17.77
CA GLN A 528 -14.24 29.68 -19.03
C GLN A 528 -12.74 29.38 -19.04
N LYS A 529 -11.91 30.27 -18.47
CA LYS A 529 -10.47 30.04 -18.31
C LYS A 529 -10.15 28.87 -17.38
N GLN A 530 -10.88 28.74 -16.28
CA GLN A 530 -10.76 27.59 -15.38
C GLN A 530 -11.11 26.28 -16.10
N ILE A 531 -12.14 26.31 -16.95
CA ILE A 531 -12.53 25.16 -17.78
C ILE A 531 -11.40 24.79 -18.75
N ILE A 532 -10.85 25.75 -19.51
CA ILE A 532 -9.71 25.49 -20.41
C ILE A 532 -8.54 24.85 -19.67
N THR A 533 -8.20 25.38 -18.49
CA THR A 533 -7.09 24.86 -17.67
C THR A 533 -7.38 23.42 -17.19
N ALA A 534 -8.62 23.13 -16.79
CA ALA A 534 -9.03 21.81 -16.35
C ALA A 534 -9.04 20.80 -17.50
N THR A 535 -9.62 21.15 -18.65
CA THR A 535 -9.62 20.32 -19.87
C THR A 535 -8.19 20.03 -20.33
N TRP A 536 -7.29 21.02 -20.27
CA TRP A 536 -5.87 20.86 -20.57
C TRP A 536 -5.22 19.83 -19.64
N ASN A 537 -5.41 19.99 -18.33
CA ASN A 537 -4.83 19.08 -17.34
C ASN A 537 -5.34 17.64 -17.50
N ILE A 538 -6.64 17.46 -17.77
CA ILE A 538 -7.22 16.13 -18.02
C ILE A 538 -6.62 15.51 -19.29
N LYS A 539 -6.52 16.27 -20.39
CA LYS A 539 -5.88 15.80 -21.63
C LYS A 539 -4.46 15.31 -21.35
N GLN A 540 -3.66 16.10 -20.64
CA GLN A 540 -2.28 15.76 -20.29
C GLN A 540 -2.17 14.50 -19.42
N GLN A 541 -3.05 14.35 -18.44
CA GLN A 541 -3.06 13.17 -17.57
C GLN A 541 -3.55 11.91 -18.29
N ALA A 542 -4.55 12.05 -19.15
CA ALA A 542 -5.08 10.95 -19.97
C ALA A 542 -4.05 10.46 -21.00
N GLU A 543 -3.31 11.37 -21.64
CA GLU A 543 -2.20 11.01 -22.54
C GLU A 543 -1.08 10.26 -21.81
N ARG A 544 -0.75 10.65 -20.57
CA ARG A 544 0.26 9.96 -19.74
C ARG A 544 -0.19 8.59 -19.25
N SER A 545 -1.47 8.43 -18.91
CA SER A 545 -2.02 7.17 -18.41
C SER A 545 -2.48 6.22 -19.53
N GLY A 546 -2.47 6.67 -20.78
CA GLY A 546 -2.87 5.89 -21.95
C GLY A 546 -4.38 5.83 -22.20
N GLY A 547 -5.17 6.73 -21.61
CA GLY A 547 -6.61 6.87 -21.89
C GLY A 547 -7.38 7.69 -20.85
N ILE A 548 -8.67 7.94 -21.12
CA ILE A 548 -9.55 8.76 -20.25
C ILE A 548 -10.18 7.96 -19.12
N ALA A 549 -10.15 6.63 -19.16
CA ALA A 549 -10.91 5.77 -18.24
C ALA A 549 -10.69 6.07 -16.74
N GLY A 550 -9.47 6.48 -16.36
CA GLY A 550 -9.14 6.85 -14.97
C GLY A 550 -9.49 8.29 -14.59
N HIS A 551 -9.94 9.12 -15.54
CA HIS A 551 -10.20 10.56 -15.38
C HIS A 551 -11.65 10.93 -15.75
N LYS A 552 -12.57 9.96 -15.78
CA LYS A 552 -13.97 10.19 -16.16
C LYS A 552 -14.69 11.13 -15.21
N ASP A 553 -14.47 10.98 -13.90
CA ASP A 553 -15.10 11.82 -12.88
C ASP A 553 -14.66 13.28 -13.03
N ASP A 554 -13.37 13.52 -13.26
CA ASP A 554 -12.83 14.86 -13.51
C ASP A 554 -13.41 15.47 -14.81
N LEU A 555 -13.51 14.66 -15.87
CA LEU A 555 -14.11 15.08 -17.13
C LEU A 555 -15.59 15.42 -16.97
N ASP A 556 -16.34 14.68 -16.16
CA ASP A 556 -17.73 14.95 -15.85
C ASP A 556 -17.91 16.28 -15.10
N VAL A 557 -17.00 16.61 -14.18
CA VAL A 557 -16.99 17.91 -13.48
C VAL A 557 -16.74 19.06 -14.46
N VAL A 558 -15.79 18.90 -15.38
CA VAL A 558 -15.49 19.90 -16.42
C VAL A 558 -16.68 20.07 -17.36
N ARG A 559 -17.30 18.97 -17.81
CA ARG A 559 -18.51 18.97 -18.63
C ARG A 559 -19.66 19.70 -17.94
N GLN A 560 -19.87 19.44 -16.65
CA GLN A 560 -20.91 20.14 -15.87
C GLN A 560 -20.60 21.64 -15.76
N SER A 561 -19.33 22.00 -15.49
CA SER A 561 -18.90 23.40 -15.41
C SER A 561 -19.10 24.13 -16.75
N GLN A 562 -18.83 23.46 -17.87
CA GLN A 562 -19.05 23.99 -19.22
C GLN A 562 -20.55 24.17 -19.52
N SER A 563 -21.40 23.24 -19.07
CA SER A 563 -22.87 23.38 -19.13
C SER A 563 -23.38 24.57 -18.32
N ASP A 564 -22.86 24.75 -17.10
CA ASP A 564 -23.23 25.87 -16.23
C ASP A 564 -22.76 27.22 -16.81
N ALA A 565 -21.56 27.26 -17.40
CA ALA A 565 -21.04 28.43 -18.11
C ALA A 565 -21.91 28.79 -19.32
N LEU A 566 -22.34 27.79 -20.10
CA LEU A 566 -23.26 27.97 -21.22
C LEU A 566 -24.60 28.56 -20.77
N GLN A 567 -25.20 28.04 -19.70
CA GLN A 567 -26.46 28.57 -19.16
C GLN A 567 -26.31 30.02 -18.67
N GLN A 568 -25.20 30.34 -18.01
CA GLN A 568 -24.90 31.71 -17.57
C GLN A 568 -24.70 32.66 -18.76
N ALA A 569 -24.04 32.21 -19.83
CA ALA A 569 -23.85 33.00 -21.05
C ALA A 569 -25.19 33.26 -21.77
N GLN A 570 -26.06 32.26 -21.87
CA GLN A 570 -27.41 32.39 -22.43
C GLN A 570 -28.28 33.35 -21.60
N LYS A 571 -28.25 33.22 -20.27
CA LYS A 571 -28.96 34.14 -19.38
C LYS A 571 -28.44 35.58 -19.53
N ALA A 572 -27.12 35.77 -19.57
CA ALA A 572 -26.52 37.08 -19.80
C ALA A 572 -26.90 37.64 -21.18
N GLN A 573 -27.06 36.79 -22.20
CA GLN A 573 -27.51 37.17 -23.53
C GLN A 573 -28.96 37.70 -23.50
N ASP A 574 -29.85 37.06 -22.75
CA ASP A 574 -31.26 37.47 -22.61
C ASP A 574 -31.41 38.79 -21.82
N GLU A 575 -30.51 39.04 -20.88
CA GLU A 575 -30.47 40.27 -20.07
C GLU A 575 -29.75 41.44 -20.77
N ALA A 576 -28.93 41.16 -21.79
CA ALA A 576 -28.16 42.17 -22.50
C ALA A 576 -29.04 43.06 -23.39
N SER A 577 -28.83 44.37 -23.32
CA SER A 577 -29.56 45.35 -24.15
C SER A 577 -28.75 45.82 -25.37
N ASP A 578 -27.42 45.74 -25.30
CA ASP A 578 -26.51 46.21 -26.35
C ASP A 578 -26.36 45.17 -27.50
N PRO A 579 -26.61 45.54 -28.77
CA PRO A 579 -26.50 44.62 -29.90
C PRO A 579 -25.12 43.96 -30.08
N THR A 580 -24.03 44.68 -29.79
CA THR A 580 -22.67 44.13 -29.89
C THR A 580 -22.39 43.11 -28.79
N SER A 581 -22.88 43.36 -27.58
CA SER A 581 -22.79 42.43 -26.45
C SER A 581 -23.61 41.17 -26.71
N ILE A 582 -24.84 41.29 -27.22
CA ILE A 582 -25.69 40.16 -27.59
C ILE A 582 -25.00 39.27 -28.63
N LYS A 583 -24.36 39.89 -29.64
CA LYS A 583 -23.63 39.14 -30.69
C LYS A 583 -22.47 38.34 -30.10
N SER A 584 -21.67 38.94 -29.23
CA SER A 584 -20.49 38.29 -28.65
C SER A 584 -20.89 37.20 -27.64
N LEU A 585 -21.92 37.43 -26.82
CA LEU A 585 -22.48 36.42 -25.91
C LEU A 585 -23.06 35.22 -26.67
N ARG A 586 -23.76 35.46 -27.78
CA ARG A 586 -24.26 34.37 -28.65
C ARG A 586 -23.12 33.55 -29.23
N ALA A 587 -22.09 34.19 -29.78
CA ALA A 587 -20.93 33.50 -30.32
C ALA A 587 -20.17 32.71 -29.24
N ALA A 588 -20.03 33.28 -28.04
CA ALA A 588 -19.48 32.57 -26.89
C ALA A 588 -20.31 31.32 -26.55
N ALA A 589 -21.64 31.45 -26.46
CA ALA A 589 -22.54 30.33 -26.18
C ALA A 589 -22.48 29.23 -27.26
N GLU A 590 -22.37 29.59 -28.54
CA GLU A 590 -22.21 28.62 -29.64
C GLU A 590 -20.92 27.80 -29.47
N HIS A 591 -19.79 28.47 -29.20
CA HIS A 591 -18.52 27.79 -28.93
C HIS A 591 -18.55 26.96 -27.65
N MET A 592 -19.22 27.44 -26.59
CA MET A 592 -19.40 26.70 -25.36
C MET A 592 -20.22 25.41 -25.57
N ALA A 593 -21.23 25.46 -26.42
CA ALA A 593 -22.02 24.28 -26.80
C ALA A 593 -21.21 23.29 -27.65
N THR A 594 -20.36 23.78 -28.56
CA THR A 594 -19.42 22.92 -29.31
C THR A 594 -18.43 22.22 -28.38
N SER A 595 -17.84 22.94 -27.41
CA SER A 595 -16.99 22.33 -26.39
C SER A 595 -17.74 21.23 -25.62
N LEU A 596 -18.97 21.51 -25.16
CA LEU A 596 -19.78 20.57 -24.40
C LEU A 596 -20.07 19.27 -25.19
N ASP A 597 -20.32 19.37 -26.49
CA ASP A 597 -20.51 18.21 -27.38
C ASP A 597 -19.24 17.35 -27.45
N HIS A 598 -18.07 17.97 -27.66
CA HIS A 598 -16.78 17.25 -27.69
C HIS A 598 -16.41 16.63 -26.33
N LEU A 599 -16.63 17.34 -25.22
CA LEU A 599 -16.42 16.80 -23.87
C LEU A 599 -17.33 15.58 -23.60
N THR A 600 -18.59 15.64 -24.07
CA THR A 600 -19.53 14.53 -23.94
C THR A 600 -19.08 13.32 -24.77
N LYS A 601 -18.70 13.53 -26.03
CA LYS A 601 -18.16 12.47 -26.90
C LYS A 601 -16.91 11.85 -26.32
N SER A 602 -15.99 12.65 -25.77
CA SER A 602 -14.77 12.17 -25.13
C SER A 602 -15.06 11.27 -23.92
N GLY A 603 -16.08 11.60 -23.12
CA GLY A 603 -16.52 10.77 -21.99
C GLY A 603 -17.17 9.44 -22.43
N GLU A 604 -17.92 9.46 -23.54
CA GLU A 604 -18.60 8.29 -24.12
C GLU A 604 -17.62 7.33 -24.82
N SER A 605 -16.74 7.86 -25.68
CA SER A 605 -15.74 7.06 -26.42
C SER A 605 -14.54 6.68 -25.55
N ALA A 606 -14.31 7.38 -24.44
CA ALA A 606 -13.10 7.30 -23.62
C ALA A 606 -11.80 7.60 -24.39
N GLU A 607 -11.89 8.36 -25.49
CA GLU A 607 -10.77 8.75 -26.33
C GLU A 607 -10.33 10.19 -26.08
N THR A 608 -9.01 10.42 -26.05
CA THR A 608 -8.37 11.73 -25.85
C THR A 608 -8.46 12.65 -27.07
N ALA A 609 -8.76 12.10 -28.25
CA ALA A 609 -8.79 12.85 -29.50
C ALA A 609 -9.80 14.01 -29.48
N GLU A 610 -10.96 13.81 -28.84
CA GLU A 610 -12.04 14.80 -28.73
C GLU A 610 -11.73 15.95 -27.75
N LEU A 611 -10.73 15.82 -26.87
CA LEU A 611 -10.34 16.90 -25.96
C LEU A 611 -9.64 18.06 -26.67
N THR A 612 -8.99 17.79 -27.81
CA THR A 612 -8.31 18.83 -28.61
C THR A 612 -9.32 19.81 -29.26
N PRO A 613 -10.35 19.35 -29.99
CA PRO A 613 -11.39 20.26 -30.49
C PRO A 613 -12.24 20.88 -29.36
N ALA A 614 -12.43 20.20 -28.22
CA ALA A 614 -13.05 20.81 -27.04
C ALA A 614 -12.26 22.04 -26.56
N LEU A 615 -10.95 21.90 -26.35
CA LEU A 615 -10.06 23.00 -25.96
C LEU A 615 -10.10 24.16 -26.95
N ALA A 616 -10.06 23.88 -28.25
CA ALA A 616 -10.13 24.92 -29.29
C ALA A 616 -11.45 25.72 -29.23
N ALA A 617 -12.57 25.02 -28.98
CA ALA A 617 -13.88 25.66 -28.81
C ALA A 617 -13.94 26.48 -27.51
N GLU A 618 -13.40 25.98 -26.40
CA GLU A 618 -13.33 26.71 -25.13
C GLU A 618 -12.50 27.99 -25.23
N GLN A 619 -11.36 27.93 -25.90
CA GLN A 619 -10.51 29.09 -26.18
C GLN A 619 -11.23 30.12 -27.07
N SER A 620 -11.99 29.65 -28.06
CA SER A 620 -12.82 30.51 -28.92
C SER A 620 -13.94 31.18 -28.13
N ALA A 621 -14.61 30.47 -27.24
CA ALA A 621 -15.61 31.05 -26.34
C ALA A 621 -15.00 32.13 -25.45
N TYR A 622 -13.82 31.87 -24.87
CA TYR A 622 -13.12 32.86 -24.05
C TYR A 622 -12.76 34.12 -24.82
N ARG A 623 -12.28 34.00 -26.07
CA ARG A 623 -12.01 35.14 -26.96
C ARG A 623 -13.27 35.99 -27.17
N GLU A 624 -14.42 35.37 -27.41
CA GLU A 624 -15.68 36.12 -27.56
C GLU A 624 -16.11 36.83 -26.26
N LEU A 625 -15.83 36.24 -25.09
CA LEU A 625 -16.06 36.89 -23.80
C LEU A 625 -15.12 38.07 -23.55
N LEU A 626 -13.87 38.04 -24.05
CA LEU A 626 -12.95 39.17 -23.92
C LEU A 626 -13.48 40.44 -24.61
N LYS A 627 -14.21 40.29 -25.73
CA LYS A 627 -14.82 41.41 -26.46
C LYS A 627 -15.92 42.15 -25.67
N LEU A 628 -16.42 41.54 -24.58
CA LEU A 628 -17.44 42.14 -23.72
C LEU A 628 -16.85 43.07 -22.66
N ARG A 629 -15.52 43.09 -22.48
CA ARG A 629 -14.89 43.99 -21.52
C ARG A 629 -14.97 45.43 -22.02
N GLU A 630 -15.39 46.32 -21.12
CA GLU A 630 -15.39 47.75 -21.41
C GLU A 630 -13.97 48.29 -21.55
N ARG A 631 -13.81 49.19 -22.53
CA ARG A 631 -12.56 49.92 -22.81
C ARG A 631 -12.49 51.26 -22.09
N GLU A 632 -13.61 51.70 -21.48
CA GLU A 632 -13.66 52.91 -20.65
C GLU A 632 -13.78 52.52 -19.18
N HIS A 633 -12.84 52.98 -18.35
CA HIS A 633 -12.83 52.72 -16.91
C HIS A 633 -13.10 54.02 -16.14
N GLN A 634 -14.09 54.00 -15.26
CA GLN A 634 -14.30 55.12 -14.33
C GLN A 634 -13.43 54.96 -13.09
N VAL A 635 -12.51 55.90 -12.87
CA VAL A 635 -11.61 55.91 -11.70
C VAL A 635 -12.19 56.84 -10.65
N ALA A 636 -12.53 56.30 -9.48
CA ALA A 636 -12.94 57.05 -8.30
C ALA A 636 -11.86 56.92 -7.21
N ARG A 637 -11.20 58.02 -6.83
CA ARG A 637 -10.31 58.02 -5.65
C ARG A 637 -11.16 58.11 -4.38
N SER A 638 -11.51 56.96 -3.79
CA SER A 638 -12.04 56.91 -2.44
C SER A 638 -10.94 57.23 -1.42
N ARG A 639 -11.12 58.26 -0.60
CA ARG A 639 -10.23 58.62 0.53
C ARG A 639 -10.39 57.70 1.75
N ASN A 640 -11.26 56.70 1.70
CA ASN A 640 -11.48 55.78 2.83
C ASN A 640 -10.77 54.44 2.61
N ASN A 641 -9.75 54.23 3.45
CA ASN A 641 -9.00 53.00 3.60
C ASN A 641 -9.89 51.94 4.28
N SER A 642 -10.59 51.10 3.50
CA SER A 642 -11.27 49.91 4.02
C SER A 642 -10.91 48.67 3.21
N ASN A 643 -10.30 47.71 3.92
CA ASN A 643 -9.77 46.42 3.47
C ASN A 643 -10.81 45.52 2.79
N ARG A 644 -11.08 45.73 1.49
CA ARG A 644 -11.65 44.69 0.61
C ARG A 644 -10.88 44.65 -0.70
N ALA A 645 -9.69 44.05 -0.64
CA ALA A 645 -8.90 43.72 -1.82
C ALA A 645 -9.56 42.54 -2.56
N SER A 646 -10.15 42.81 -3.72
CA SER A 646 -10.42 41.81 -4.76
C SER A 646 -9.18 41.77 -5.68
N ALA A 647 -8.76 40.61 -6.16
CA ALA A 647 -7.54 40.45 -6.96
C ALA A 647 -7.46 41.35 -8.22
N ASN A 648 -8.59 41.84 -8.76
CA ASN A 648 -8.59 42.85 -9.84
C ASN A 648 -8.14 44.24 -9.39
N SER A 649 -8.27 44.57 -8.10
CA SER A 649 -7.82 45.86 -7.57
C SER A 649 -6.30 46.00 -7.59
N GLU A 650 -5.54 44.91 -7.50
CA GLU A 650 -4.07 44.95 -7.60
C GLU A 650 -3.61 45.18 -9.05
N GLN A 651 -4.21 44.51 -10.04
CA GLN A 651 -3.94 44.75 -11.47
C GLN A 651 -4.29 46.19 -11.87
N PHE A 652 -5.46 46.67 -11.44
CA PHE A 652 -5.92 48.03 -11.68
C PHE A 652 -5.04 49.09 -10.98
N GLN A 653 -4.58 48.80 -9.75
CA GLN A 653 -3.62 49.65 -9.03
C GLN A 653 -2.23 49.65 -9.68
N GLN A 654 -1.76 48.52 -10.21
CA GLN A 654 -0.48 48.45 -10.94
C GLN A 654 -0.53 49.25 -12.24
N GLN A 655 -1.63 49.19 -12.99
CA GLN A 655 -1.83 50.03 -14.19
C GLN A 655 -1.90 51.52 -13.84
N LEU A 656 -2.59 51.90 -12.76
CA LEU A 656 -2.60 53.28 -12.26
C LEU A 656 -1.20 53.76 -11.83
N GLN A 657 -0.42 52.91 -11.15
CA GLN A 657 0.97 53.23 -10.77
C GLN A 657 1.89 53.41 -11.98
N GLN A 658 1.70 52.62 -13.05
CA GLN A 658 2.44 52.80 -14.30
C GLN A 658 2.11 54.13 -14.99
N LEU A 659 0.84 54.58 -14.94
CA LEU A 659 0.41 55.87 -15.48
C LEU A 659 0.94 57.07 -14.66
N GLU A 660 1.08 56.93 -13.33
CA GLU A 660 1.63 58.00 -12.46
C GLU A 660 3.13 58.23 -12.66
N LEU A 661 3.89 57.22 -13.11
CA LEU A 661 5.33 57.35 -13.37
C LEU A 661 5.66 58.16 -14.62
N THR A 662 4.74 58.26 -15.58
CA THR A 662 4.90 59.02 -16.82
C THR A 662 4.55 60.51 -16.69
N GLN A 663 3.95 60.93 -15.58
CA GLN A 663 3.52 62.33 -15.33
C GLN A 663 4.50 63.16 -14.47
N ARG A 664 5.76 62.74 -14.32
CA ARG A 664 6.79 63.55 -13.63
C ARG A 664 7.81 64.16 -14.56
#